data_AF-A0A916DEX9-F1
#
_entry.id   AF-A0A916DEX9-F1
#
_cell.length_a   1.000
_cell.length_b   1.000
_cell.length_c   1.000
_cell.angle_alpha   90.00
_cell.angle_beta   90.00
_cell.angle_gamma   90.00
#
_symmetry.space_group_name_H-M   'P 1'
#
loop_
_entity.id
_entity.type
_entity.pdbx_description
1 polymer ?
#
loop_
_entity_poly.entity_id
_entity_poly.type
_entity_poly.pdbx_seq_one_letter_code
_entity_poly.pdbx_strand_id
1 'polypeptide(L)'
;MTSDLRAPKKIFISYARSDGEVFAISLRKRLEGEGLTVWQDRTRIEAGLNFWSEIEKAIHQADFLILVATPAAQRSEYMRKEWELAKTDGVRVIPVIGAPGVDFSQMPRWMRDSNFIDVYHPDQWETLLQTLRLPIEKIACPNMAEELPPDYVPRPEVMRELISLLVDPQQGDRIALTAALRGTGGFGKTILARALCHDSQVRQHFHEGILWITLGENPDLVGRLEDLICILSGKRSGFTTVEAARTRFAELIKNRYILLVIDDVWQESDAAPFLQGGAHCTRLITTRNEETLPPGTKQIKVPVMQREEGVSLLSFGLPSHRDREELYGLAKRLGYWPLLLKLVNGVLRDRSAAVGLPAALEFVNQTLSEEGLTAFDPRKTMVRDLAVEATLRVSLKQLSDDQQKRYAELSIFPEDVEIPLAILEKLWGITSGMKPKQVEKLCERLDDLSLLLKYDRKARVIRLHDVIREYLQKPPKVDLVETHKRLLDAVRPPRWAELPNTPRYLWEHLTYHLIQAGRGAEVVEMVKDLYYLTRKTSLLGSYSAENDLRQAAIIAPNDKMITLLRRSFTASAHLYGTITLHKDIGGTLHSRIQHLTELRTIVDKLAADLSHPFLTVHHTPPDLARQGLVRALSGHRDVVNACGIASDGKFVVSASSDRTLKVWDPVTGKVRQTLSGHKSAVLSCVVFRAARAEDLIVSGSADKTLRIWGAHNGITYRTLEGHQGAVKSCAVTPDGTLIVSASADKTVRIWDAVKGTQLHLLKGHQKAVNACAVSSDGKWAASASDDGTLRLWNLSNGAMVRTFDGHDDPITCCAFSPNGQNLLSGAEDGTVRVWDVQTGAEKQVIKAHSEAVQACAYSANGSLILSASLDQTVRTWHATTGAHCTRHVGHTGGVMGCVFFPDGKAFISASEDTSLRLWVIQSGGERLIQNGHTGDVTDCAISPDGKYALSTSTDHTLRLWEVESGREIRTLSGHTTAVRACAISPDGTRALSGADDGSLILWDLSNGTSIRTLNAHTRWVRACAFSPQGDLIISCGDDNKLKVWEADTGKLSHTLPGHKDWVTDCAFSPTGDSFVSASKDKTVILWNANTGAEIKPFKGHSAPVMGVKFTPDGKTIIAAAKADLRFWEIVSGTFKDVRAAHSGHISDFTISADGKHVVTVAQDNCIKLWELRSGEYVECAALYVDSPLNACAFNPDGVHLVAVGGRGVYFLKVVN
;
A
#
# COMPACT_ATOMS: atom_id res chain seq x y z
N MET A 1 23.86 10.79 -0.60
CA MET A 1 24.43 9.79 -1.54
C MET A 1 25.50 10.47 -2.35
N THR A 2 26.74 10.03 -2.18
CA THR A 2 27.93 10.51 -2.89
C THR A 2 27.89 10.13 -4.36
N SER A 3 28.56 10.94 -5.17
CA SER A 3 28.88 10.74 -6.58
C SER A 3 29.28 9.30 -6.93
N ASP A 4 28.42 8.58 -7.64
CA ASP A 4 28.89 7.49 -8.50
C ASP A 4 29.31 8.10 -9.84
N LEU A 5 30.60 8.42 -9.93
CA LEU A 5 31.34 8.26 -11.17
C LEU A 5 31.04 6.84 -11.66
N ARG A 6 30.11 6.72 -12.62
CA ARG A 6 29.64 5.43 -13.13
C ARG A 6 30.86 4.56 -13.43
N ALA A 7 31.03 3.50 -12.67
CA ALA A 7 31.98 2.45 -13.02
C ALA A 7 31.76 2.09 -14.50
N PRO A 8 32.82 1.92 -15.30
CA PRO A 8 32.66 1.58 -16.70
C PRO A 8 31.87 0.27 -16.80
N LYS A 9 30.72 0.33 -17.47
CA LYS A 9 29.83 -0.84 -17.56
C LYS A 9 30.56 -2.01 -18.21
N LYS A 10 30.54 -3.16 -17.57
CA LYS A 10 31.28 -4.35 -17.99
C LYS A 10 30.39 -5.24 -18.85
N ILE A 11 30.79 -5.47 -20.10
CA ILE A 11 30.06 -6.30 -21.05
C ILE A 11 30.82 -7.62 -21.24
N PHE A 12 30.17 -8.76 -21.06
CA PHE A 12 30.71 -10.07 -21.39
C PHE A 12 30.20 -10.53 -22.76
N ILE A 13 31.06 -10.89 -23.72
CA ILE A 13 30.61 -11.48 -24.99
C ILE A 13 30.73 -13.00 -24.92
N SER A 14 29.59 -13.69 -24.97
CA SER A 14 29.49 -15.14 -25.08
C SER A 14 29.29 -15.54 -26.54
N TYR A 15 30.12 -16.44 -27.07
CA TYR A 15 30.12 -16.85 -28.48
C TYR A 15 30.68 -18.26 -28.68
N ALA A 16 30.27 -18.92 -29.77
CA ALA A 16 30.83 -20.21 -30.16
C ALA A 16 32.12 -19.99 -30.96
N ARG A 17 33.18 -20.71 -30.58
CA ARG A 17 34.51 -20.53 -31.20
C ARG A 17 34.58 -20.98 -32.66
N SER A 18 33.79 -21.99 -33.03
CA SER A 18 33.84 -22.57 -34.38
C SER A 18 33.37 -21.63 -35.49
N ASP A 19 32.43 -20.74 -35.20
CA ASP A 19 31.75 -19.91 -36.22
C ASP A 19 31.40 -18.48 -35.75
N GLY A 20 31.39 -18.21 -34.44
CA GLY A 20 31.12 -16.89 -33.87
C GLY A 20 32.36 -16.06 -33.55
N GLU A 21 33.57 -16.62 -33.61
CA GLU A 21 34.81 -15.96 -33.14
C GLU A 21 35.13 -14.68 -33.93
N VAL A 22 35.10 -14.75 -35.26
CA VAL A 22 35.39 -13.59 -36.13
C VAL A 22 34.42 -12.44 -35.87
N PHE A 23 33.13 -12.78 -35.72
CA PHE A 23 32.09 -11.81 -35.41
C PHE A 23 32.25 -11.20 -34.02
N ALA A 24 32.50 -12.01 -33.00
CA ALA A 24 32.70 -11.55 -31.62
C ALA A 24 33.87 -10.57 -31.50
N ILE A 25 34.98 -10.80 -32.24
CA ILE A 25 36.12 -9.89 -32.31
C ILE A 25 35.73 -8.56 -32.96
N SER A 26 34.99 -8.61 -34.07
CA SER A 26 34.50 -7.40 -34.77
C SER A 26 33.55 -6.58 -33.88
N LEU A 27 32.60 -7.27 -33.21
CA LEU A 27 31.64 -6.66 -32.31
C LEU A 27 32.34 -6.01 -31.11
N ARG A 28 33.34 -6.68 -30.52
CA ARG A 28 34.15 -6.11 -29.44
C ARG A 28 34.80 -4.80 -29.85
N LYS A 29 35.54 -4.79 -30.97
CA LYS A 29 36.21 -3.58 -31.48
C LYS A 29 35.21 -2.44 -31.71
N ARG A 30 34.03 -2.75 -32.25
CA ARG A 30 32.97 -1.76 -32.51
C ARG A 30 32.39 -1.19 -31.21
N LEU A 31 32.20 -2.01 -30.17
CA LEU A 31 31.73 -1.56 -28.85
C LEU A 31 32.80 -0.80 -28.06
N GLU A 32 34.06 -1.21 -28.13
CA GLU A 32 35.21 -0.51 -27.53
C GLU A 32 35.41 0.88 -28.16
N GLY A 33 35.20 1.00 -29.48
CA GLY A 33 35.21 2.29 -30.19
C GLY A 33 34.12 3.29 -29.74
N GLU A 34 33.05 2.80 -29.14
CA GLU A 34 31.95 3.59 -28.54
C GLU A 34 32.18 3.92 -27.05
N GLY A 35 33.35 3.56 -26.50
CA GLY A 35 33.75 3.84 -25.12
C GLY A 35 33.22 2.85 -24.06
N LEU A 36 32.81 1.64 -24.46
CA LEU A 36 32.31 0.59 -23.56
C LEU A 36 33.41 -0.41 -23.17
N THR A 37 33.39 -0.90 -21.93
CA THR A 37 34.37 -1.89 -21.44
C THR A 37 33.87 -3.31 -21.70
N VAL A 38 34.57 -4.04 -22.58
CA VAL A 38 34.16 -5.39 -22.99
C VAL A 38 35.18 -6.43 -22.51
N TRP A 39 34.68 -7.55 -22.00
CA TRP A 39 35.41 -8.75 -21.58
C TRP A 39 35.16 -9.87 -22.59
N GLN A 40 36.25 -10.53 -23.02
CA GLN A 40 36.24 -11.66 -23.95
C GLN A 40 37.35 -12.66 -23.54
N ASP A 41 36.99 -13.94 -23.54
CA ASP A 41 37.78 -15.08 -23.02
C ASP A 41 39.25 -15.13 -23.49
N ARG A 42 39.55 -14.96 -24.77
CA ARG A 42 40.94 -15.07 -25.30
C ARG A 42 41.84 -13.87 -25.02
N THR A 43 41.29 -12.74 -24.55
CA THR A 43 42.07 -11.50 -24.34
C THR A 43 42.37 -11.17 -22.89
N ARG A 44 41.64 -11.76 -21.93
CA ARG A 44 41.76 -11.40 -20.50
C ARG A 44 41.99 -12.57 -19.56
N ILE A 45 42.07 -13.81 -20.05
CA ILE A 45 42.42 -14.97 -19.22
C ILE A 45 43.94 -15.05 -19.11
N GLU A 46 44.46 -14.97 -17.88
CA GLU A 46 45.87 -15.19 -17.58
C GLU A 46 46.24 -16.68 -17.70
N ALA A 47 47.43 -16.97 -18.24
CA ALA A 47 47.90 -18.35 -18.42
C ALA A 47 48.16 -19.03 -17.06
N GLY A 48 47.56 -20.21 -16.82
CA GLY A 48 47.79 -21.03 -15.62
C GLY A 48 46.61 -21.14 -14.64
N LEU A 49 45.49 -20.44 -14.88
CA LEU A 49 44.28 -20.50 -14.04
C LEU A 49 43.20 -21.45 -14.61
N ASN A 50 42.28 -21.91 -13.75
CA ASN A 50 41.13 -22.70 -14.19
C ASN A 50 40.20 -21.84 -15.07
N PHE A 51 40.16 -22.17 -16.35
CA PHE A 51 39.41 -21.48 -17.40
C PHE A 51 37.96 -21.14 -17.02
N TRP A 52 37.24 -22.05 -16.36
CA TRP A 52 35.83 -21.84 -16.00
C TRP A 52 35.65 -20.86 -14.84
N SER A 53 36.55 -20.88 -13.85
CA SER A 53 36.48 -19.97 -12.69
C SER A 53 36.68 -18.50 -13.07
N GLU A 54 37.51 -18.22 -14.09
CA GLU A 54 37.69 -16.86 -14.61
C GLU A 54 36.48 -16.37 -15.39
N ILE A 55 35.79 -17.26 -16.11
CA ILE A 55 34.51 -16.96 -16.77
C ILE A 55 33.44 -16.63 -15.72
N GLU A 56 33.33 -17.43 -14.65
CA GLU A 56 32.39 -17.18 -13.55
C GLU A 56 32.62 -15.80 -12.92
N LYS A 57 33.87 -15.48 -12.55
CA LYS A 57 34.23 -14.15 -12.02
C LYS A 57 33.88 -13.02 -12.97
N ALA A 58 34.11 -13.21 -14.27
CA ALA A 58 33.83 -12.19 -15.28
C ALA A 58 32.32 -11.94 -15.43
N ILE A 59 31.51 -13.00 -15.37
CA ILE A 59 30.05 -12.91 -15.43
C ILE A 59 29.48 -12.27 -14.15
N HIS A 60 29.94 -12.66 -12.96
CA HIS A 60 29.54 -12.02 -11.69
C HIS A 60 29.78 -10.51 -11.68
N GLN A 61 30.81 -10.04 -12.40
CA GLN A 61 31.16 -8.63 -12.51
C GLN A 61 30.53 -7.92 -13.72
N ALA A 62 29.87 -8.64 -14.62
CA ALA A 62 29.28 -8.06 -15.82
C ALA A 62 27.94 -7.39 -15.52
N ASP A 63 27.65 -6.31 -16.23
CA ASP A 63 26.33 -5.66 -16.24
C ASP A 63 25.46 -6.21 -17.38
N PHE A 64 26.12 -6.57 -18.49
CA PHE A 64 25.49 -7.14 -19.68
C PHE A 64 26.25 -8.37 -20.16
N LEU A 65 25.51 -9.37 -20.64
CA LEU A 65 26.05 -10.48 -21.40
C LEU A 65 25.51 -10.40 -22.82
N ILE A 66 26.38 -10.19 -23.82
CA ILE A 66 26.00 -10.26 -25.22
C ILE A 66 26.15 -11.70 -25.69
N LEU A 67 25.04 -12.30 -26.09
CA LEU A 67 24.99 -13.68 -26.56
C LEU A 67 25.00 -13.69 -28.09
N VAL A 68 26.11 -14.11 -28.70
CA VAL A 68 26.27 -14.15 -30.16
C VAL A 68 25.59 -15.39 -30.73
N ALA A 69 24.51 -15.19 -31.46
CA ALA A 69 23.70 -16.26 -32.05
C ALA A 69 24.27 -16.72 -33.40
N THR A 70 24.77 -17.95 -33.43
CA THR A 70 25.31 -18.66 -34.60
C THR A 70 24.85 -20.13 -34.60
N PRO A 71 24.92 -20.86 -35.72
CA PRO A 71 24.54 -22.28 -35.76
C PRO A 71 25.27 -23.15 -34.73
N ALA A 72 26.55 -22.93 -34.44
CA ALA A 72 27.27 -23.70 -33.43
C ALA A 72 27.01 -23.22 -31.99
N ALA A 73 26.64 -21.95 -31.78
CA ALA A 73 26.18 -21.46 -30.48
C ALA A 73 24.97 -22.25 -29.96
N GLN A 74 24.10 -22.72 -30.85
CA GLN A 74 22.93 -23.53 -30.50
C GLN A 74 23.30 -24.88 -29.86
N ARG A 75 24.51 -25.39 -30.12
CA ARG A 75 24.97 -26.72 -29.63
C ARG A 75 26.07 -26.61 -28.56
N SER A 76 26.44 -25.39 -28.15
CA SER A 76 27.53 -25.15 -27.21
C SER A 76 27.07 -25.29 -25.74
N GLU A 77 27.56 -26.32 -25.05
CA GLU A 77 27.30 -26.48 -23.60
C GLU A 77 27.92 -25.35 -22.76
N TYR A 78 29.03 -24.76 -23.20
CA TYR A 78 29.68 -23.67 -22.47
C TYR A 78 28.87 -22.37 -22.52
N MET A 79 28.41 -21.97 -23.71
CA MET A 79 27.55 -20.78 -23.84
C MET A 79 26.24 -20.93 -23.06
N ARG A 80 25.72 -22.15 -23.00
CA ARG A 80 24.55 -22.46 -22.18
C ARG A 80 24.84 -22.22 -20.69
N LYS A 81 25.95 -22.74 -20.16
CA LYS A 81 26.34 -22.51 -18.76
C LYS A 81 26.60 -21.03 -18.46
N GLU A 82 27.22 -20.30 -19.38
CA GLU A 82 27.46 -18.85 -19.26
C GLU A 82 26.15 -18.07 -19.20
N TRP A 83 25.17 -18.44 -20.04
CA TRP A 83 23.83 -17.85 -20.02
C TRP A 83 23.08 -18.15 -18.72
N GLU A 84 23.09 -19.40 -18.25
CA GLU A 84 22.44 -19.81 -16.99
C GLU A 84 23.02 -19.05 -15.79
N LEU A 85 24.35 -18.89 -15.75
CA LEU A 85 25.02 -18.13 -14.69
C LEU A 85 24.68 -16.63 -14.74
N ALA A 86 24.75 -16.02 -15.92
CA ALA A 86 24.40 -14.62 -16.11
C ALA A 86 22.96 -14.31 -15.69
N LYS A 87 22.02 -15.21 -15.97
CA LYS A 87 20.63 -15.09 -15.52
C LYS A 87 20.49 -15.21 -14.01
N THR A 88 21.22 -16.15 -13.39
CA THR A 88 21.23 -16.34 -11.93
C THR A 88 21.72 -15.10 -11.19
N ASP A 89 22.70 -14.39 -11.75
CA ASP A 89 23.28 -13.17 -11.18
C ASP A 89 22.52 -11.88 -11.50
N GLY A 90 21.45 -11.97 -12.31
CA GLY A 90 20.72 -10.78 -12.78
C GLY A 90 21.45 -9.96 -13.83
N VAL A 91 22.43 -10.53 -14.53
CA VAL A 91 23.13 -9.89 -15.65
C VAL A 91 22.18 -9.83 -16.84
N ARG A 92 22.06 -8.65 -17.46
CA ARG A 92 21.15 -8.46 -18.59
C ARG A 92 21.70 -9.11 -19.84
N VAL A 93 21.11 -10.23 -20.24
CA VAL A 93 21.47 -10.93 -21.49
C VAL A 93 20.85 -10.22 -22.70
N ILE A 94 21.67 -9.91 -23.71
CA ILE A 94 21.27 -9.31 -24.98
C ILE A 94 21.72 -10.24 -26.12
N PRO A 95 20.79 -10.92 -26.81
CA PRO A 95 21.17 -11.75 -27.94
C PRO A 95 21.36 -10.92 -29.22
N VAL A 96 22.44 -11.21 -29.94
CA VAL A 96 22.83 -10.54 -31.19
C VAL A 96 22.99 -11.56 -32.29
N ILE A 97 22.49 -11.27 -33.49
CA ILE A 97 22.65 -12.15 -34.65
C ILE A 97 24.09 -12.09 -35.15
N GLY A 98 24.82 -13.20 -35.02
CA GLY A 98 26.23 -13.31 -35.40
C GLY A 98 26.47 -13.74 -36.84
N ALA A 99 25.47 -14.30 -37.52
CA ALA A 99 25.55 -14.75 -38.90
C ALA A 99 24.20 -14.57 -39.64
N PRO A 100 24.18 -14.19 -40.93
CA PRO A 100 22.95 -14.17 -41.72
C PRO A 100 22.43 -15.60 -41.97
N GLY A 101 21.11 -15.81 -41.85
CA GLY A 101 20.45 -17.09 -42.13
C GLY A 101 20.26 -18.03 -40.93
N VAL A 102 20.29 -17.51 -39.69
CA VAL A 102 19.99 -18.30 -38.48
C VAL A 102 18.51 -18.70 -38.46
N ASP A 103 18.24 -20.00 -38.48
CA ASP A 103 16.88 -20.55 -38.38
C ASP A 103 16.38 -20.51 -36.92
N PHE A 104 15.52 -19.55 -36.62
CA PHE A 104 14.90 -19.36 -35.30
C PHE A 104 14.02 -20.54 -34.87
N SER A 105 13.51 -21.34 -35.81
CA SER A 105 12.64 -22.48 -35.51
C SER A 105 13.37 -23.67 -34.88
N GLN A 106 14.69 -23.76 -35.09
CA GLN A 106 15.55 -24.82 -34.53
C GLN A 106 16.27 -24.41 -33.24
N MET A 107 16.13 -23.15 -32.79
CA MET A 107 16.76 -22.68 -31.57
C MET A 107 16.15 -23.33 -30.31
N PRO A 108 16.97 -23.65 -29.28
CA PRO A 108 16.46 -24.01 -27.97
C PRO A 108 15.53 -22.94 -27.42
N ARG A 109 14.46 -23.31 -26.69
CA ARG A 109 13.45 -22.36 -26.14
C ARG A 109 14.09 -21.19 -25.38
N TRP A 110 15.10 -21.46 -24.55
CA TRP A 110 15.83 -20.45 -23.77
C TRP A 110 16.50 -19.35 -24.61
N MET A 111 16.75 -19.61 -25.89
CA MET A 111 17.33 -18.68 -26.85
C MET A 111 16.25 -18.12 -27.80
N ARG A 112 15.26 -18.93 -28.18
CA ARG A 112 14.20 -18.61 -29.17
C ARG A 112 13.31 -17.44 -28.78
N ASP A 113 12.93 -17.33 -27.52
CA ASP A 113 11.93 -16.33 -27.05
C ASP A 113 12.55 -14.95 -26.76
N SER A 114 13.84 -14.76 -27.07
CA SER A 114 14.54 -13.51 -26.85
C SER A 114 14.47 -12.58 -28.06
N ASN A 115 14.33 -11.27 -27.84
CA ASN A 115 14.39 -10.28 -28.92
C ASN A 115 15.83 -10.14 -29.45
N PHE A 116 16.11 -10.80 -30.57
CA PHE A 116 17.41 -10.73 -31.25
C PHE A 116 17.63 -9.36 -31.88
N ILE A 117 18.84 -8.84 -31.70
CA ILE A 117 19.30 -7.62 -32.36
C ILE A 117 20.18 -8.00 -33.55
N ASP A 118 19.75 -7.59 -34.74
CA ASP A 118 20.54 -7.61 -35.96
C ASP A 118 21.42 -6.35 -36.04
N VAL A 119 22.68 -6.49 -35.64
CA VAL A 119 23.65 -5.39 -35.65
C VAL A 119 24.13 -4.97 -37.05
N TYR A 120 23.68 -5.67 -38.09
CA TYR A 120 23.87 -5.25 -39.49
C TYR A 120 22.83 -4.21 -39.92
N HIS A 121 21.68 -4.11 -39.23
CA HIS A 121 20.69 -3.07 -39.49
C HIS A 121 21.00 -1.79 -38.68
N PRO A 122 21.13 -0.60 -39.30
CA PRO A 122 21.53 0.64 -38.61
C PRO A 122 20.64 0.99 -37.41
N ASP A 123 19.31 0.87 -37.57
CA ASP A 123 18.33 1.20 -36.51
C ASP A 123 18.44 0.28 -35.29
N GLN A 124 18.81 -0.99 -35.51
CA GLN A 124 18.96 -1.97 -34.43
C GLN A 124 20.31 -1.84 -33.73
N TRP A 125 21.35 -1.37 -34.43
CA TRP A 125 22.61 -0.96 -33.81
C TRP A 125 22.43 0.20 -32.83
N GLU A 126 21.67 1.24 -33.20
CA GLU A 126 21.35 2.33 -32.27
C GLU A 126 20.53 1.83 -31.08
N THR A 127 19.59 0.92 -31.31
CA THR A 127 18.79 0.28 -30.24
C THR A 127 19.68 -0.50 -29.26
N LEU A 128 20.70 -1.22 -29.73
CA LEU A 128 21.69 -1.89 -28.89
C LEU A 128 22.46 -0.89 -28.02
N LEU A 129 22.95 0.20 -28.62
CA LEU A 129 23.71 1.22 -27.90
C LEU A 129 22.85 1.95 -26.86
N GLN A 130 21.61 2.28 -27.18
CA GLN A 130 20.66 2.85 -26.21
C GLN A 130 20.44 1.87 -25.05
N THR A 131 20.23 0.58 -25.35
CA THR A 131 20.03 -0.47 -24.34
C THR A 131 21.24 -0.62 -23.42
N LEU A 132 22.46 -0.61 -23.96
CA LEU A 132 23.70 -0.68 -23.19
C LEU A 132 23.95 0.61 -22.37
N ARG A 133 23.39 1.76 -22.78
CA ARG A 133 23.55 3.06 -22.10
C ARG A 133 22.50 3.31 -21.00
N LEU A 134 21.32 2.69 -21.03
CA LEU A 134 20.28 2.79 -19.98
C LEU A 134 20.79 2.36 -18.59
N PRO A 135 20.38 3.05 -17.50
CA PRO A 135 20.67 2.59 -16.14
C PRO A 135 20.01 1.22 -15.88
N ILE A 136 20.78 0.28 -15.33
CA ILE A 136 20.26 -1.03 -14.93
C ILE A 136 20.06 -0.99 -13.41
N GLU A 137 18.83 -1.16 -12.95
CA GLU A 137 18.60 -1.71 -11.62
C GLU A 137 18.78 -3.23 -11.76
N LYS A 138 19.73 -3.84 -11.04
CA LYS A 138 19.85 -5.30 -10.98
C LYS A 138 18.58 -5.87 -10.33
N ILE A 139 17.61 -6.29 -11.14
CA ILE A 139 16.36 -6.86 -10.63
C ILE A 139 16.22 -8.28 -11.18
N ALA A 140 17.05 -9.18 -10.65
CA ALA A 140 16.85 -10.61 -10.82
C ALA A 140 15.66 -11.04 -9.95
N CYS A 141 14.79 -11.89 -10.47
CA CYS A 141 13.94 -12.69 -9.59
C CYS A 141 14.84 -13.78 -8.98
N PRO A 142 15.08 -13.78 -7.66
CA PRO A 142 15.97 -14.77 -7.05
C PRO A 142 15.37 -16.17 -7.19
N ASN A 143 16.23 -17.19 -7.13
CA ASN A 143 15.79 -18.56 -6.94
C ASN A 143 15.69 -18.82 -5.43
N MET A 144 14.48 -18.70 -4.89
CA MET A 144 14.22 -18.74 -3.44
C MET A 144 14.12 -20.17 -2.87
N ALA A 145 14.17 -21.20 -3.72
CA ALA A 145 14.03 -22.58 -3.26
C ALA A 145 15.26 -23.01 -2.44
N GLU A 146 15.02 -23.44 -1.20
CA GLU A 146 16.06 -23.98 -0.32
C GLU A 146 16.74 -25.22 -0.93
N GLU A 147 17.99 -25.49 -0.52
CA GLU A 147 18.70 -26.72 -0.90
C GLU A 147 17.96 -27.98 -0.46
N LEU A 148 18.16 -29.06 -1.22
CA LEU A 148 17.57 -30.36 -0.90
C LEU A 148 18.22 -30.95 0.35
N PRO A 149 17.44 -31.57 1.25
CA PRO A 149 17.99 -32.32 2.37
C PRO A 149 18.96 -33.41 1.88
N PRO A 150 20.04 -33.69 2.62
CA PRO A 150 21.03 -34.71 2.22
C PRO A 150 20.43 -36.12 2.14
N ASP A 151 19.37 -36.37 2.91
CA ASP A 151 18.59 -37.61 2.93
C ASP A 151 17.44 -37.63 1.92
N TYR A 152 17.47 -36.76 0.91
CA TYR A 152 16.46 -36.72 -0.15
C TYR A 152 16.44 -38.02 -0.96
N VAL A 153 15.25 -38.61 -1.08
CA VAL A 153 15.01 -39.79 -1.93
C VAL A 153 14.19 -39.37 -3.15
N PRO A 154 14.70 -39.57 -4.37
CA PRO A 154 13.97 -39.27 -5.61
C PRO A 154 12.66 -40.05 -5.72
N ARG A 155 11.58 -39.37 -6.15
CA ARG A 155 10.24 -39.96 -6.38
C ARG A 155 9.83 -39.80 -7.86
N PRO A 156 10.36 -40.63 -8.77
CA PRO A 156 10.35 -40.35 -10.21
C PRO A 156 8.97 -40.43 -10.86
N GLU A 157 8.01 -41.16 -10.30
CA GLU A 157 6.63 -41.21 -10.81
C GLU A 157 5.91 -39.88 -10.56
N VAL A 158 5.88 -39.43 -9.31
CA VAL A 158 5.22 -38.16 -8.91
C VAL A 158 5.92 -36.96 -9.54
N MET A 159 7.26 -36.99 -9.64
CA MET A 159 8.03 -35.93 -10.31
C MET A 159 7.74 -35.82 -11.81
N ARG A 160 7.59 -36.94 -12.52
CA ARG A 160 7.22 -36.92 -13.95
C ARG A 160 5.83 -36.32 -14.16
N GLU A 161 4.87 -36.68 -13.31
CA GLU A 161 3.52 -36.13 -13.36
C GLU A 161 3.53 -34.60 -13.09
N LEU A 162 4.23 -34.16 -12.04
CA LEU A 162 4.43 -32.74 -11.72
C LEU A 162 5.05 -31.94 -12.86
N ILE A 163 6.15 -32.44 -13.43
CA ILE A 163 6.86 -31.77 -14.51
C ILE A 163 5.95 -31.70 -15.75
N SER A 164 5.25 -32.78 -16.09
CA SER A 164 4.33 -32.78 -17.24
C SER A 164 3.17 -31.79 -17.11
N LEU A 165 2.74 -31.49 -15.87
CA LEU A 165 1.67 -30.55 -15.59
C LEU A 165 2.11 -29.08 -15.66
N LEU A 166 3.38 -28.82 -15.36
CA LEU A 166 3.96 -27.47 -15.32
C LEU A 166 4.69 -27.11 -16.63
N VAL A 167 5.17 -28.12 -17.37
CA VAL A 167 5.99 -28.01 -18.57
C VAL A 167 5.31 -28.82 -19.69
N ASP A 168 4.13 -28.38 -20.16
CA ASP A 168 3.47 -29.02 -21.32
C ASP A 168 4.03 -28.43 -22.64
N PRO A 169 4.62 -29.25 -23.54
CA PRO A 169 5.11 -28.78 -24.83
C PRO A 169 4.02 -28.48 -25.86
N GLN A 170 2.80 -29.03 -25.71
CA GLN A 170 1.71 -28.99 -26.70
C GLN A 170 0.69 -27.87 -26.47
N GLN A 171 0.65 -27.28 -25.28
CA GLN A 171 -0.16 -26.11 -24.96
C GLN A 171 0.67 -24.85 -25.26
N GLY A 172 0.25 -24.02 -26.23
CA GLY A 172 0.98 -22.80 -26.63
C GLY A 172 1.09 -21.73 -25.53
N ASP A 173 1.60 -20.53 -25.88
CA ASP A 173 2.05 -19.41 -25.02
C ASP A 173 1.06 -18.80 -23.99
N ARG A 174 -0.04 -19.46 -23.66
CA ARG A 174 -1.01 -18.98 -22.68
C ARG A 174 -1.29 -20.10 -21.68
N ILE A 175 -0.99 -19.87 -20.41
CA ILE A 175 -1.90 -19.92 -19.26
C ILE A 175 -1.08 -19.81 -17.96
N ALA A 176 -1.50 -18.91 -17.08
CA ALA A 176 -1.19 -18.96 -15.65
C ALA A 176 -1.78 -20.25 -15.05
N LEU A 177 -1.06 -21.37 -15.12
CA LEU A 177 -1.50 -22.65 -14.58
C LEU A 177 -1.35 -22.62 -13.05
N THR A 178 -2.41 -23.00 -12.34
CA THR A 178 -2.33 -23.29 -10.90
C THR A 178 -2.35 -24.80 -10.73
N ALA A 179 -1.24 -25.36 -10.25
CA ALA A 179 -1.12 -26.76 -9.86
C ALA A 179 -1.08 -26.86 -8.34
N ALA A 180 -1.64 -27.94 -7.78
CA ALA A 180 -1.64 -28.18 -6.34
C ALA A 180 -1.06 -29.54 -5.98
N LEU A 181 -0.12 -29.55 -5.02
CA LEU A 181 0.34 -30.74 -4.33
C LEU A 181 -0.50 -30.95 -3.07
N ARG A 182 -1.30 -32.01 -3.08
CA ARG A 182 -2.19 -32.38 -1.99
C ARG A 182 -1.67 -33.58 -1.22
N GLY A 183 -1.87 -33.61 0.09
CA GLY A 183 -1.57 -34.78 0.89
C GLY A 183 -1.56 -34.48 2.39
N THR A 184 -1.60 -35.53 3.20
CA THR A 184 -1.53 -35.42 4.66
C THR A 184 -0.22 -34.76 5.12
N GLY A 185 -0.20 -34.15 6.31
CA GLY A 185 1.02 -33.63 6.93
C GLY A 185 2.14 -34.67 6.96
N GLY A 186 3.38 -34.26 6.71
CA GLY A 186 4.55 -35.17 6.75
C GLY A 186 4.71 -36.13 5.56
N PHE A 187 3.91 -36.03 4.48
CA PHE A 187 4.05 -36.87 3.28
C PHE A 187 5.10 -36.35 2.27
N GLY A 188 5.82 -35.26 2.60
CA GLY A 188 6.90 -34.72 1.78
C GLY A 188 6.48 -33.77 0.65
N LYS A 189 5.30 -33.13 0.75
CA LYS A 189 4.80 -32.17 -0.26
C LYS A 189 5.78 -31.01 -0.50
N THR A 190 6.21 -30.35 0.56
CA THR A 190 7.17 -29.25 0.54
C THR A 190 8.52 -29.71 -0.02
N ILE A 191 8.99 -30.92 0.32
CA ILE A 191 10.24 -31.48 -0.23
C ILE A 191 10.11 -31.76 -1.73
N LEU A 192 8.96 -32.27 -2.20
CA LEU A 192 8.71 -32.47 -3.63
C LEU A 192 8.65 -31.15 -4.40
N ALA A 193 8.00 -30.13 -3.84
CA ALA A 193 8.00 -28.79 -4.41
C ALA A 193 9.41 -28.19 -4.49
N ARG A 194 10.26 -28.39 -3.47
CA ARG A 194 11.68 -28.00 -3.52
C ARG A 194 12.45 -28.77 -4.60
N ALA A 195 12.31 -30.10 -4.66
CA ALA A 195 12.98 -30.93 -5.66
C ALA A 195 12.63 -30.51 -7.09
N LEU A 196 11.36 -30.17 -7.32
CA LEU A 196 10.89 -29.61 -8.57
C LEU A 196 11.60 -28.29 -8.94
N CYS A 197 11.82 -27.40 -7.98
CA CYS A 197 12.53 -26.13 -8.22
C CYS A 197 14.02 -26.33 -8.56
N HIS A 198 14.58 -27.49 -8.21
CA HIS A 198 15.95 -27.89 -8.59
C HIS A 198 16.00 -28.69 -9.90
N ASP A 199 14.87 -29.07 -10.48
CA ASP A 199 14.82 -29.83 -11.73
C ASP A 199 15.27 -28.98 -12.92
N SER A 200 16.09 -29.59 -13.79
CA SER A 200 16.69 -28.92 -14.93
C SER A 200 15.67 -28.46 -15.99
N GLN A 201 14.56 -29.18 -16.17
CA GLN A 201 13.51 -28.82 -17.14
C GLN A 201 12.65 -27.67 -16.61
N VAL A 202 12.35 -27.68 -15.31
CA VAL A 202 11.59 -26.60 -14.65
C VAL A 202 12.38 -25.30 -14.66
N ARG A 203 13.68 -25.34 -14.34
CA ARG A 203 14.56 -24.16 -14.43
C ARG A 203 14.72 -23.62 -15.84
N GLN A 204 14.66 -24.49 -16.86
CA GLN A 204 14.66 -24.06 -18.26
C GLN A 204 13.35 -23.38 -18.66
N HIS A 205 12.21 -23.87 -18.15
CA HIS A 205 10.90 -23.31 -18.47
C HIS A 205 10.69 -21.96 -17.76
N PHE A 206 10.96 -21.89 -16.45
CA PHE A 206 10.85 -20.69 -15.61
C PHE A 206 12.19 -19.97 -15.46
N HIS A 207 12.77 -19.60 -16.60
CA HIS A 207 14.13 -19.10 -16.70
C HIS A 207 14.34 -17.70 -16.09
N GLU A 208 13.29 -16.96 -15.73
CA GLU A 208 13.42 -15.67 -15.05
C GLU A 208 13.59 -15.81 -13.53
N GLY A 209 13.13 -16.91 -12.91
CA GLY A 209 13.32 -17.15 -11.48
C GLY A 209 12.20 -17.95 -10.82
N ILE A 210 12.42 -18.29 -9.54
CA ILE A 210 11.49 -19.07 -8.72
C ILE A 210 11.26 -18.34 -7.40
N LEU A 211 10.03 -17.87 -7.20
CA LEU A 211 9.59 -17.25 -5.96
C LEU A 211 9.01 -18.30 -5.02
N TRP A 212 9.34 -18.19 -3.73
CA TRP A 212 8.85 -19.10 -2.70
C TRP A 212 8.25 -18.32 -1.54
N ILE A 213 7.03 -18.67 -1.13
CA ILE A 213 6.39 -18.10 0.05
C ILE A 213 5.68 -19.16 0.87
N THR A 214 5.75 -19.06 2.20
CA THR A 214 5.05 -19.95 3.14
C THR A 214 4.01 -19.14 3.91
N LEU A 215 2.75 -19.58 3.90
CA LEU A 215 1.62 -18.85 4.50
C LEU A 215 1.26 -19.36 5.90
N GLY A 216 1.06 -20.67 6.09
CA GLY A 216 0.58 -21.22 7.36
C GLY A 216 -0.89 -20.89 7.64
N GLU A 217 -1.38 -21.14 8.86
CA GLU A 217 -2.82 -21.09 9.21
C GLU A 217 -3.41 -19.67 9.29
N ASN A 218 -2.62 -18.68 9.75
CA ASN A 218 -3.05 -17.28 9.89
C ASN A 218 -1.99 -16.32 9.33
N PRO A 219 -1.83 -16.24 7.99
CA PRO A 219 -0.78 -15.45 7.36
C PRO A 219 -1.00 -13.94 7.45
N ASP A 220 0.08 -13.18 7.65
CA ASP A 220 0.12 -11.74 7.35
C ASP A 220 0.24 -11.52 5.84
N LEU A 221 -0.89 -11.51 5.14
CA LEU A 221 -0.94 -11.41 3.68
C LEU A 221 -0.31 -10.12 3.14
N VAL A 222 -0.45 -8.99 3.85
CA VAL A 222 0.11 -7.71 3.41
C VAL A 222 1.62 -7.74 3.52
N GLY A 223 2.17 -8.10 4.69
CA GLY A 223 3.61 -8.20 4.90
C GLY A 223 4.27 -9.19 3.93
N ARG A 224 3.62 -10.34 3.71
CA ARG A 224 4.07 -11.37 2.76
C ARG A 224 4.12 -10.87 1.31
N LEU A 225 3.13 -10.09 0.87
CA LEU A 225 3.15 -9.44 -0.44
C LEU A 225 4.21 -8.34 -0.52
N GLU A 226 4.36 -7.54 0.54
CA GLU A 226 5.39 -6.49 0.60
C GLU A 226 6.79 -7.07 0.48
N ASP A 227 7.07 -8.21 1.10
CA ASP A 227 8.36 -8.87 1.00
C ASP A 227 8.64 -9.30 -0.46
N LEU A 228 7.66 -9.89 -1.14
CA LEU A 228 7.79 -10.23 -2.56
C LEU A 228 7.93 -9.00 -3.46
N ILE A 229 7.18 -7.93 -3.20
CA ILE A 229 7.29 -6.67 -3.94
C ILE A 229 8.66 -6.05 -3.71
N CYS A 230 9.16 -6.06 -2.48
CA CYS A 230 10.50 -5.57 -2.14
C CYS A 230 11.58 -6.39 -2.86
N ILE A 231 11.45 -7.71 -2.91
CA ILE A 231 12.34 -8.59 -3.69
C ILE A 231 12.32 -8.23 -5.18
N LEU A 232 11.14 -7.98 -5.75
CA LEU A 232 10.97 -7.71 -7.18
C LEU A 232 11.19 -6.24 -7.59
N SER A 233 11.20 -5.30 -6.66
CA SER A 233 11.30 -3.85 -6.95
C SER A 233 12.41 -3.12 -6.18
N GLY A 234 13.06 -3.79 -5.23
CA GLY A 234 14.07 -3.21 -4.35
C GLY A 234 13.54 -2.22 -3.30
N LYS A 235 12.23 -1.98 -3.25
CA LYS A 235 11.61 -0.97 -2.37
C LYS A 235 10.42 -1.54 -1.60
N ARG A 236 10.32 -1.22 -0.31
CA ARG A 236 9.08 -1.39 0.47
C ARG A 236 8.18 -0.18 0.24
N SER A 237 6.92 -0.43 -0.13
CA SER A 237 5.98 0.62 -0.52
C SER A 237 4.95 0.98 0.57
N GLY A 238 4.90 0.25 1.68
CA GLY A 238 4.07 0.60 2.84
C GLY A 238 2.58 0.44 2.59
N PHE A 239 2.17 -0.64 1.92
CA PHE A 239 0.76 -0.90 1.62
C PHE A 239 -0.04 -1.19 2.91
N THR A 240 -1.23 -0.60 3.01
CA THR A 240 -2.15 -0.81 4.14
C THR A 240 -3.26 -1.81 3.84
N THR A 241 -3.42 -2.21 2.58
CA THR A 241 -4.44 -3.16 2.13
C THR A 241 -3.83 -4.26 1.26
N VAL A 242 -4.37 -5.47 1.39
CA VAL A 242 -3.95 -6.64 0.61
C VAL A 242 -4.14 -6.39 -0.88
N GLU A 243 -5.21 -5.70 -1.29
CA GLU A 243 -5.53 -5.42 -2.68
C GLU A 243 -4.54 -4.48 -3.37
N ALA A 244 -4.07 -3.43 -2.67
CA ALA A 244 -3.07 -2.52 -3.22
C ALA A 244 -1.72 -3.22 -3.41
N ALA A 245 -1.27 -3.96 -2.39
CA ALA A 245 -0.06 -4.78 -2.48
C ALA A 245 -0.18 -5.83 -3.59
N ARG A 246 -1.32 -6.53 -3.66
CA ARG A 246 -1.64 -7.53 -4.69
C ARG A 246 -1.57 -6.94 -6.10
N THR A 247 -2.15 -5.76 -6.32
CA THR A 247 -2.17 -5.12 -7.64
C THR A 247 -0.76 -4.78 -8.08
N ARG A 248 0.05 -4.20 -7.18
CA ARG A 248 1.45 -3.91 -7.46
C ARG A 248 2.27 -5.18 -7.74
N PHE A 249 2.07 -6.22 -6.94
CA PHE A 249 2.72 -7.51 -7.16
C PHE A 249 2.34 -8.11 -8.52
N ALA A 250 1.05 -8.08 -8.88
CA ALA A 250 0.54 -8.55 -10.16
C ALA A 250 1.12 -7.79 -11.37
N GLU A 251 1.36 -6.48 -11.24
CA GLU A 251 2.07 -5.69 -12.25
C GLU A 251 3.52 -6.15 -12.44
N LEU A 252 4.24 -6.37 -11.34
CA LEU A 252 5.66 -6.74 -11.36
C LEU A 252 5.90 -8.11 -12.02
N ILE A 253 4.93 -9.03 -11.91
CA ILE A 253 5.00 -10.38 -12.49
C ILE A 253 4.30 -10.53 -13.85
N LYS A 254 3.63 -9.49 -14.37
CA LYS A 254 2.68 -9.58 -15.50
C LYS A 254 3.27 -10.23 -16.76
N ASN A 255 4.54 -9.96 -17.06
CA ASN A 255 5.23 -10.41 -18.27
C ASN A 255 6.46 -11.28 -17.97
N ARG A 256 6.55 -11.89 -16.78
CA ARG A 256 7.72 -12.66 -16.35
C ARG A 256 7.47 -14.17 -16.40
N TYR A 257 8.44 -14.94 -16.90
CA TYR A 257 8.43 -16.41 -16.89
C TYR A 257 8.95 -16.96 -15.56
N ILE A 258 8.11 -16.92 -14.53
CA ILE A 258 8.46 -17.32 -13.16
C ILE A 258 7.57 -18.43 -12.62
N LEU A 259 8.12 -19.23 -11.70
CA LEU A 259 7.36 -20.16 -10.87
C LEU A 259 7.14 -19.54 -9.50
N LEU A 260 5.88 -19.41 -9.07
CA LEU A 260 5.52 -18.98 -7.72
C LEU A 260 5.05 -20.18 -6.90
N VAL A 261 5.85 -20.57 -5.90
CA VAL A 261 5.48 -21.62 -4.94
C VAL A 261 4.83 -20.99 -3.71
N ILE A 262 3.58 -21.38 -3.44
CA ILE A 262 2.79 -20.99 -2.27
C ILE A 262 2.65 -22.22 -1.36
N ASP A 263 3.53 -22.27 -0.36
CA ASP A 263 3.70 -23.39 0.56
C ASP A 263 2.75 -23.26 1.78
N ASP A 264 2.23 -24.41 2.20
CA ASP A 264 1.28 -24.62 3.31
C ASP A 264 0.09 -23.64 3.37
N VAL A 265 -0.84 -23.76 2.40
CA VAL A 265 -2.08 -22.97 2.35
C VAL A 265 -3.21 -23.63 3.14
N TRP A 266 -3.84 -22.88 4.06
CA TRP A 266 -4.93 -23.34 4.93
C TRP A 266 -6.33 -22.84 4.55
N GLN A 267 -6.44 -21.68 3.89
CA GLN A 267 -7.72 -21.13 3.40
C GLN A 267 -7.59 -20.63 1.96
N GLU A 268 -8.66 -20.70 1.17
CA GLU A 268 -8.66 -20.17 -0.22
C GLU A 268 -8.41 -18.66 -0.24
N SER A 269 -8.95 -17.93 0.75
CA SER A 269 -8.77 -16.49 0.91
C SER A 269 -7.31 -16.07 1.06
N ASP A 270 -6.46 -16.94 1.60
CA ASP A 270 -5.06 -16.64 1.89
C ASP A 270 -4.18 -16.79 0.65
N ALA A 271 -4.52 -17.75 -0.22
CA ALA A 271 -3.86 -17.88 -1.52
C ALA A 271 -4.35 -16.82 -2.51
N ALA A 272 -5.62 -16.38 -2.42
CA ALA A 272 -6.28 -15.48 -3.36
C ALA A 272 -5.46 -14.25 -3.80
N PRO A 273 -4.69 -13.57 -2.91
CA PRO A 273 -3.88 -12.43 -3.32
C PRO A 273 -2.74 -12.78 -4.27
N PHE A 274 -2.20 -13.98 -4.19
CA PHE A 274 -1.06 -14.44 -4.99
C PHE A 274 -1.49 -15.05 -6.34
N LEU A 275 -2.80 -15.28 -6.53
CA LEU A 275 -3.35 -15.92 -7.72
C LEU A 275 -3.55 -14.97 -8.91
N GLN A 276 -3.49 -13.65 -8.70
CA GLN A 276 -3.68 -12.67 -9.76
C GLN A 276 -2.36 -12.30 -10.45
N GLY A 277 -2.37 -12.20 -11.79
CA GLY A 277 -1.26 -11.64 -12.58
C GLY A 277 -0.44 -12.67 -13.37
N GLY A 278 0.34 -12.19 -14.34
CA GLY A 278 1.35 -12.96 -15.08
C GLY A 278 0.81 -14.02 -16.05
N ALA A 279 0.71 -13.71 -17.35
CA ALA A 279 0.33 -14.72 -18.35
C ALA A 279 1.32 -15.89 -18.43
N HIS A 280 2.56 -15.66 -17.98
CA HIS A 280 3.68 -16.58 -17.94
C HIS A 280 4.11 -16.97 -16.52
N CYS A 281 3.34 -16.58 -15.50
CA CYS A 281 3.58 -16.94 -14.10
C CYS A 281 2.75 -18.17 -13.73
N THR A 282 3.43 -19.29 -13.48
CA THR A 282 2.79 -20.54 -13.03
C THR A 282 2.84 -20.62 -11.51
N ARG A 283 1.78 -21.16 -10.91
CA ARG A 283 1.61 -21.24 -9.45
C ARG A 283 1.59 -22.68 -8.99
N LEU A 284 2.41 -22.99 -8.00
CA LEU A 284 2.40 -24.28 -7.32
C LEU A 284 1.95 -24.09 -5.88
N ILE A 285 0.79 -24.63 -5.53
CA ILE A 285 0.24 -24.57 -4.18
C ILE A 285 0.50 -25.89 -3.47
N THR A 286 0.96 -25.87 -2.22
CA THR A 286 0.92 -27.05 -1.36
C THR A 286 -0.16 -26.87 -0.31
N THR A 287 -1.04 -27.86 -0.13
CA THR A 287 -2.11 -27.78 0.87
C THR A 287 -2.49 -29.16 1.41
N ARG A 288 -3.17 -29.16 2.54
CA ARG A 288 -3.71 -30.34 3.23
C ARG A 288 -5.21 -30.51 2.98
N ASN A 289 -5.92 -29.41 2.69
CA ASN A 289 -7.38 -29.35 2.56
C ASN A 289 -7.78 -29.22 1.08
N GLU A 290 -8.89 -29.83 0.68
CA GLU A 290 -9.44 -29.71 -0.69
C GLU A 290 -10.19 -28.41 -0.91
N GLU A 291 -10.81 -27.86 0.14
CA GLU A 291 -11.67 -26.68 0.06
C GLU A 291 -10.89 -25.37 -0.11
N THR A 292 -9.55 -25.43 -0.06
CA THR A 292 -8.67 -24.26 -0.14
C THR A 292 -8.22 -23.92 -1.55
N LEU A 293 -8.54 -24.78 -2.52
CA LEU A 293 -8.04 -24.67 -3.88
C LEU A 293 -9.01 -23.93 -4.79
N PRO A 294 -8.51 -22.97 -5.59
CA PRO A 294 -9.33 -22.25 -6.57
C PRO A 294 -10.00 -23.20 -7.59
N PRO A 295 -11.19 -22.85 -8.08
CA PRO A 295 -11.87 -23.64 -9.12
C PRO A 295 -11.02 -23.73 -10.40
N GLY A 296 -10.82 -24.94 -10.91
CA GLY A 296 -10.01 -25.22 -12.11
C GLY A 296 -8.54 -25.58 -11.85
N THR A 297 -8.10 -25.65 -10.59
CA THR A 297 -6.73 -26.07 -10.20
C THR A 297 -6.47 -27.54 -10.56
N LYS A 298 -5.36 -27.84 -11.25
CA LYS A 298 -4.93 -29.22 -11.52
C LYS A 298 -4.28 -29.81 -10.26
N GLN A 299 -4.77 -30.95 -9.78
CA GLN A 299 -4.37 -31.50 -8.47
C GLN A 299 -3.57 -32.79 -8.61
N ILE A 300 -2.48 -32.89 -7.85
CA ILE A 300 -1.69 -34.12 -7.71
C ILE A 300 -1.74 -34.55 -6.24
N LYS A 301 -2.25 -35.76 -6.01
CA LYS A 301 -2.30 -36.35 -4.68
C LYS A 301 -0.97 -37.02 -4.38
N VAL A 302 -0.18 -36.44 -3.49
CA VAL A 302 1.09 -36.99 -3.01
C VAL A 302 0.83 -38.24 -2.17
N PRO A 303 1.24 -39.43 -2.64
CA PRO A 303 1.06 -40.67 -1.90
C PRO A 303 2.17 -40.87 -0.86
N VAL A 304 1.98 -41.84 0.03
CA VAL A 304 3.08 -42.40 0.85
C VAL A 304 4.20 -42.92 -0.03
N MET A 305 5.41 -43.09 0.53
CA MET A 305 6.55 -43.59 -0.23
C MET A 305 6.32 -45.02 -0.72
N GLN A 306 6.86 -45.35 -1.88
CA GLN A 306 6.92 -46.73 -2.35
C GLN A 306 7.91 -47.55 -1.51
N ARG A 307 7.86 -48.88 -1.65
CA ARG A 307 8.68 -49.82 -0.88
C ARG A 307 10.17 -49.47 -0.88
N GLU A 308 10.75 -49.26 -2.05
CA GLU A 308 12.19 -48.93 -2.19
C GLU A 308 12.50 -47.50 -1.75
N GLU A 309 11.59 -46.55 -2.00
CA GLU A 309 11.75 -45.16 -1.58
C GLU A 309 11.83 -45.07 -0.04
N GLY A 310 10.91 -45.75 0.65
CA GLY A 310 10.83 -45.72 2.10
C GLY A 310 12.01 -46.41 2.78
N VAL A 311 12.50 -47.52 2.24
CA VAL A 311 13.71 -48.17 2.78
C VAL A 311 14.96 -47.38 2.49
N SER A 312 15.07 -46.72 1.33
CA SER A 312 16.18 -45.83 1.02
C SER A 312 16.26 -44.67 2.02
N LEU A 313 15.11 -44.08 2.36
CA LEU A 313 15.03 -43.02 3.37
C LEU A 313 15.40 -43.55 4.77
N LEU A 314 14.86 -44.71 5.16
CA LEU A 314 15.10 -45.32 6.46
C LEU A 314 16.54 -45.82 6.65
N SER A 315 17.22 -46.20 5.56
CA SER A 315 18.59 -46.72 5.57
C SER A 315 19.66 -45.65 5.33
N PHE A 316 19.26 -44.40 5.11
CA PHE A 316 20.19 -43.30 4.86
C PHE A 316 21.18 -43.14 6.02
N GLY A 317 22.48 -43.16 5.70
CA GLY A 317 23.56 -43.03 6.69
C GLY A 317 23.81 -44.26 7.58
N LEU A 318 23.16 -45.40 7.32
CA LEU A 318 23.41 -46.66 8.04
C LEU A 318 24.44 -47.55 7.32
N PRO A 319 25.19 -48.43 8.02
CA PRO A 319 26.12 -49.37 7.41
C PRO A 319 25.41 -50.37 6.48
N SER A 320 26.00 -50.71 5.34
CA SER A 320 25.33 -51.45 4.27
C SER A 320 25.45 -52.99 4.33
N HIS A 321 24.33 -53.68 4.00
CA HIS A 321 24.21 -54.94 3.23
C HIS A 321 23.80 -56.31 3.82
N ARG A 322 23.29 -56.46 5.06
CA ARG A 322 22.69 -57.76 5.47
C ARG A 322 21.23 -57.73 5.95
N ASP A 323 20.74 -56.61 6.48
CA ASP A 323 19.44 -56.59 7.19
C ASP A 323 18.32 -55.88 6.41
N ARG A 324 18.37 -55.94 5.07
CA ARG A 324 17.39 -55.25 4.19
C ARG A 324 15.95 -55.70 4.43
N GLU A 325 15.73 -56.98 4.69
CA GLU A 325 14.39 -57.54 4.99
C GLU A 325 13.82 -57.03 6.32
N GLU A 326 14.65 -56.86 7.35
CA GLU A 326 14.20 -56.27 8.62
C GLU A 326 13.85 -54.79 8.47
N LEU A 327 14.66 -54.04 7.69
CA LEU A 327 14.35 -52.65 7.33
C LEU A 327 13.08 -52.54 6.48
N TYR A 328 12.80 -53.49 5.58
CA TYR A 328 11.51 -53.55 4.87
C TYR A 328 10.35 -53.79 5.85
N GLY A 329 10.51 -54.72 6.79
CA GLY A 329 9.51 -55.00 7.82
C GLY A 329 9.18 -53.75 8.64
N LEU A 330 10.21 -53.02 9.08
CA LEU A 330 10.07 -51.77 9.84
C LEU A 330 9.47 -50.64 9.00
N ALA A 331 9.92 -50.43 7.75
CA ALA A 331 9.36 -49.41 6.87
C ALA A 331 7.88 -49.67 6.55
N LYS A 332 7.50 -50.93 6.36
CA LYS A 332 6.11 -51.36 6.18
C LYS A 332 5.27 -51.10 7.45
N ARG A 333 5.84 -51.36 8.62
CA ARG A 333 5.20 -51.10 9.92
C ARG A 333 4.94 -49.61 10.16
N LEU A 334 5.81 -48.75 9.64
CA LEU A 334 5.66 -47.28 9.63
C LEU A 334 4.81 -46.79 8.43
N GLY A 335 4.24 -47.71 7.65
CA GLY A 335 3.40 -47.46 6.46
C GLY A 335 4.04 -46.55 5.43
N TYR A 336 5.36 -46.59 5.33
CA TYR A 336 6.16 -45.78 4.40
C TYR A 336 5.88 -44.27 4.51
N TRP A 337 5.57 -43.78 5.71
CA TRP A 337 5.34 -42.35 5.97
C TRP A 337 6.69 -41.63 6.15
N PRO A 338 7.07 -40.69 5.25
CA PRO A 338 8.39 -40.03 5.29
C PRO A 338 8.79 -39.45 6.65
N LEU A 339 7.87 -38.77 7.34
CA LEU A 339 8.13 -38.19 8.66
C LEU A 339 8.50 -39.27 9.71
N LEU A 340 7.73 -40.36 9.76
CA LEU A 340 7.99 -41.45 10.72
C LEU A 340 9.29 -42.20 10.37
N LEU A 341 9.55 -42.42 9.08
CA LEU A 341 10.78 -43.04 8.61
C LEU A 341 12.02 -42.23 9.01
N LYS A 342 11.97 -40.89 8.89
CA LYS A 342 13.05 -39.99 9.34
C LYS A 342 13.27 -40.04 10.85
N LEU A 343 12.18 -39.95 11.64
CA LEU A 343 12.25 -40.04 13.11
C LEU A 343 12.93 -41.34 13.57
N VAL A 344 12.54 -42.47 12.98
CA VAL A 344 13.15 -43.78 13.29
C VAL A 344 14.57 -43.89 12.78
N ASN A 345 14.87 -43.37 11.58
CA ASN A 345 16.24 -43.34 11.06
C ASN A 345 17.19 -42.58 11.99
N GLY A 346 16.77 -41.45 12.57
CA GLY A 346 17.53 -40.72 13.58
C GLY A 346 17.96 -41.61 14.74
N VAL A 347 17.03 -42.40 15.29
CA VAL A 347 17.31 -43.36 16.39
C VAL A 347 18.20 -44.51 15.94
N LEU A 348 17.95 -45.06 14.74
CA LEU A 348 18.77 -46.15 14.20
C LEU A 348 20.21 -45.70 13.99
N ARG A 349 20.45 -44.51 13.45
CA ARG A 349 21.80 -43.96 13.26
C ARG A 349 22.51 -43.78 14.59
N ASP A 350 21.84 -43.17 15.55
CA ASP A 350 22.39 -42.93 16.89
C ASP A 350 22.78 -44.23 17.60
N ARG A 351 21.89 -45.22 17.61
CA ARG A 351 22.15 -46.49 18.30
C ARG A 351 23.06 -47.43 17.54
N SER A 352 22.97 -47.47 16.21
CA SER A 352 23.83 -48.34 15.41
C SER A 352 25.31 -47.99 15.55
N ALA A 353 25.62 -46.71 15.78
CA ALA A 353 26.98 -46.26 16.10
C ALA A 353 27.52 -46.85 17.42
N ALA A 354 26.64 -47.15 18.39
CA ALA A 354 27.02 -47.64 19.71
C ALA A 354 26.94 -49.17 19.86
N VAL A 355 25.87 -49.80 19.35
CA VAL A 355 25.54 -51.22 19.60
C VAL A 355 25.37 -52.06 18.32
N GLY A 356 25.53 -51.45 17.14
CA GLY A 356 25.32 -52.12 15.85
C GLY A 356 23.86 -52.10 15.38
N LEU A 357 23.66 -52.28 14.07
CA LEU A 357 22.36 -52.15 13.41
C LEU A 357 21.31 -53.19 13.88
N PRO A 358 21.64 -54.49 14.05
CA PRO A 358 20.64 -55.49 14.47
C PRO A 358 20.06 -55.19 15.86
N ALA A 359 20.90 -54.83 16.84
CA ALA A 359 20.45 -54.48 18.19
C ALA A 359 19.63 -53.17 18.21
N ALA A 360 19.97 -52.22 17.33
CA ALA A 360 19.18 -50.99 17.16
C ALA A 360 17.80 -51.28 16.56
N LEU A 361 17.72 -52.18 15.56
CA LEU A 361 16.47 -52.62 14.94
C LEU A 361 15.58 -53.39 15.92
N GLU A 362 16.16 -54.29 16.72
CA GLU A 362 15.44 -55.02 17.76
C GLU A 362 14.82 -54.07 18.78
N PHE A 363 15.61 -53.11 19.28
CA PHE A 363 15.12 -52.11 20.22
C PHE A 363 13.97 -51.27 19.65
N VAL A 364 14.10 -50.76 18.43
CA VAL A 364 13.05 -49.96 17.78
C VAL A 364 11.78 -50.79 17.63
N ASN A 365 11.91 -52.03 17.16
CA ASN A 365 10.76 -52.92 16.97
C ASN A 365 10.08 -53.30 18.28
N GLN A 366 10.84 -53.57 19.34
CA GLN A 366 10.29 -53.85 20.67
C GLN A 366 9.55 -52.63 21.21
N THR A 367 10.17 -51.45 21.13
CA THR A 367 9.58 -50.20 21.62
C THR A 367 8.28 -49.85 20.89
N LEU A 368 8.26 -49.97 19.56
CA LEU A 368 7.03 -49.75 18.77
C LEU A 368 5.92 -50.76 19.12
N SER A 369 6.27 -51.97 19.57
CA SER A 369 5.30 -52.99 19.99
C SER A 369 4.71 -52.68 21.36
N GLU A 370 5.54 -52.23 22.30
CA GLU A 370 5.11 -51.78 23.62
C GLU A 370 4.13 -50.59 23.53
N GLU A 371 4.37 -49.67 22.60
CA GLU A 371 3.49 -48.51 22.35
C GLU A 371 2.27 -48.85 21.47
N GLY A 372 2.08 -50.13 21.10
CA GLY A 372 0.87 -50.62 20.41
C GLY A 372 0.83 -50.45 18.90
N LEU A 373 1.91 -50.00 18.25
CA LEU A 373 1.97 -49.81 16.80
C LEU A 373 2.38 -51.11 16.10
N THR A 374 1.49 -52.09 15.93
CA THR A 374 1.82 -53.37 15.28
C THR A 374 1.66 -53.36 13.76
N ALA A 375 0.67 -52.64 13.24
CA ALA A 375 0.46 -52.42 11.81
C ALA A 375 -0.19 -51.05 11.55
N PHE A 376 0.35 -50.28 10.61
CA PHE A 376 -0.12 -48.93 10.29
C PHE A 376 -0.71 -48.86 8.88
N ASP A 377 -1.97 -48.41 8.77
CA ASP A 377 -2.56 -47.97 7.49
C ASP A 377 -2.65 -46.43 7.49
N PRO A 378 -1.82 -45.74 6.69
CA PRO A 378 -1.82 -44.28 6.62
C PRO A 378 -3.14 -43.67 6.14
N ARG A 379 -4.14 -44.45 5.72
CA ARG A 379 -5.45 -43.96 5.23
C ARG A 379 -6.50 -43.71 6.32
N LYS A 380 -6.29 -44.14 7.57
CA LYS A 380 -7.26 -43.97 8.68
C LYS A 380 -6.84 -42.87 9.66
N THR A 381 -7.70 -41.89 9.90
CA THR A 381 -7.39 -40.65 10.66
C THR A 381 -7.06 -40.88 12.15
N MET A 382 -7.88 -41.63 12.90
CA MET A 382 -7.62 -41.91 14.34
C MET A 382 -6.35 -42.73 14.61
N VAL A 383 -5.81 -43.43 13.60
CA VAL A 383 -4.62 -44.29 13.75
C VAL A 383 -3.32 -43.52 13.45
N ARG A 384 -3.42 -42.32 12.85
CA ARG A 384 -2.26 -41.48 12.52
C ARG A 384 -1.62 -40.85 13.74
N ASP A 385 -2.42 -40.26 14.62
CA ASP A 385 -1.91 -39.61 15.83
C ASP A 385 -1.22 -40.63 16.75
N LEU A 386 -1.79 -41.84 16.85
CA LEU A 386 -1.19 -42.96 17.56
C LEU A 386 0.17 -43.39 16.95
N ALA A 387 0.28 -43.42 15.62
CA ALA A 387 1.53 -43.78 14.95
C ALA A 387 2.62 -42.70 15.09
N VAL A 388 2.24 -41.42 15.02
CA VAL A 388 3.15 -40.31 15.31
C VAL A 388 3.60 -40.36 16.76
N GLU A 389 2.67 -40.54 17.70
CA GLU A 389 2.96 -40.64 19.13
C GLU A 389 3.90 -41.81 19.43
N ALA A 390 3.59 -43.02 18.96
CA ALA A 390 4.43 -44.20 19.17
C ALA A 390 5.85 -43.98 18.62
N THR A 391 5.97 -43.39 17.43
CA THR A 391 7.26 -43.14 16.79
C THR A 391 8.07 -42.04 17.49
N LEU A 392 7.42 -40.94 17.88
CA LEU A 392 8.06 -39.87 18.66
C LEU A 392 8.56 -40.40 20.00
N ARG A 393 7.80 -41.26 20.69
CA ARG A 393 8.23 -41.88 21.94
C ARG A 393 9.51 -42.70 21.77
N VAL A 394 9.73 -43.37 20.63
CA VAL A 394 11.01 -44.07 20.34
C VAL A 394 12.18 -43.09 20.36
N SER A 395 12.04 -41.94 19.70
CA SER A 395 13.07 -40.89 19.66
C SER A 395 13.26 -40.22 21.01
N LEU A 396 12.16 -39.95 21.74
CA LEU A 396 12.19 -39.33 23.06
C LEU A 396 12.87 -40.23 24.11
N LYS A 397 12.73 -41.57 24.03
CA LYS A 397 13.44 -42.51 24.92
C LYS A 397 14.99 -42.42 24.81
N GLN A 398 15.54 -41.78 23.76
CA GLN A 398 16.99 -41.50 23.67
C GLN A 398 17.42 -40.22 24.40
N LEU A 399 16.47 -39.41 24.85
CA LEU A 399 16.70 -38.17 25.58
C LEU A 399 16.54 -38.43 27.09
N SER A 400 17.33 -37.74 27.91
CA SER A 400 17.12 -37.73 29.35
C SER A 400 15.79 -37.05 29.71
N ASP A 401 15.25 -37.31 30.90
CA ASP A 401 14.00 -36.70 31.36
C ASP A 401 14.04 -35.16 31.31
N ASP A 402 15.19 -34.56 31.63
CA ASP A 402 15.38 -33.12 31.51
C ASP A 402 15.31 -32.65 30.04
N GLN A 403 15.99 -33.34 29.12
CA GLN A 403 15.98 -33.02 27.69
C GLN A 403 14.57 -33.18 27.08
N GLN A 404 13.83 -34.21 27.48
CA GLN A 404 12.44 -34.39 27.06
C GLN A 404 11.57 -33.22 27.55
N LYS A 405 11.79 -32.74 28.78
CA LYS A 405 11.10 -31.55 29.31
C LYS A 405 11.48 -30.28 28.53
N ARG A 406 12.77 -30.07 28.21
CA ARG A 406 13.22 -28.94 27.37
C ARG A 406 12.56 -28.97 25.99
N TYR A 407 12.46 -30.16 25.40
CA TYR A 407 11.80 -30.36 24.10
C TYR A 407 10.31 -30.05 24.16
N ALA A 408 9.62 -30.48 25.22
CA ALA A 408 8.21 -30.16 25.42
C ALA A 408 7.94 -28.66 25.55
N GLU A 409 8.85 -27.88 26.14
CA GLU A 409 8.72 -26.42 26.23
C GLU A 409 8.78 -25.71 24.87
N LEU A 410 9.32 -26.34 23.82
CA LEU A 410 9.30 -25.79 22.47
C LEU A 410 7.89 -25.67 21.88
N SER A 411 6.89 -26.30 22.49
CA SER A 411 5.49 -26.23 22.06
C SER A 411 4.84 -24.85 22.24
N ILE A 412 5.43 -23.96 23.04
CA ILE A 412 4.89 -22.60 23.25
C ILE A 412 5.07 -21.69 22.04
N PHE A 413 6.02 -22.01 21.15
CA PHE A 413 6.32 -21.20 19.98
C PHE A 413 5.23 -21.37 18.90
N PRO A 414 4.89 -20.34 18.11
CA PRO A 414 3.94 -20.47 17.02
C PRO A 414 4.41 -21.45 15.93
N GLU A 415 3.47 -21.94 15.12
CA GLU A 415 3.78 -22.85 14.02
C GLU A 415 4.58 -22.17 12.91
N ASP A 416 5.47 -22.93 12.30
CA ASP A 416 6.23 -22.49 11.12
C ASP A 416 7.09 -21.23 11.30
N VAL A 417 7.41 -20.89 12.54
CA VAL A 417 8.29 -19.76 12.89
C VAL A 417 9.73 -20.23 13.11
N GLU A 418 10.68 -19.43 12.64
CA GLU A 418 12.09 -19.59 13.00
C GLU A 418 12.31 -19.12 14.44
N ILE A 419 12.74 -20.03 15.30
CA ILE A 419 12.99 -19.77 16.72
C ILE A 419 14.47 -19.48 16.91
N PRO A 420 14.85 -18.25 17.30
CA PRO A 420 16.26 -17.92 17.54
C PRO A 420 16.79 -18.61 18.79
N LEU A 421 18.00 -19.17 18.71
CA LEU A 421 18.67 -19.78 19.87
C LEU A 421 18.80 -18.79 21.04
N ALA A 422 18.99 -17.50 20.78
CA ALA A 422 19.05 -16.48 21.83
C ALA A 422 17.79 -16.43 22.72
N ILE A 423 16.62 -16.77 22.16
CA ILE A 423 15.36 -16.85 22.92
C ILE A 423 15.32 -18.15 23.75
N LEU A 424 15.78 -19.26 23.18
CA LEU A 424 15.88 -20.55 23.89
C LEU A 424 16.90 -20.50 25.03
N GLU A 425 18.02 -19.82 24.84
CA GLU A 425 19.04 -19.59 25.87
C GLU A 425 18.46 -18.88 27.10
N LYS A 426 17.55 -17.93 26.89
CA LYS A 426 16.83 -17.25 27.98
C LYS A 426 15.82 -18.17 28.65
N LEU A 427 15.00 -18.88 27.87
CA LEU A 427 13.98 -19.80 28.39
C LEU A 427 14.61 -20.95 29.19
N TRP A 428 15.53 -21.69 28.60
CA TRP A 428 16.20 -22.83 29.24
C TRP A 428 17.19 -22.40 30.33
N GLY A 429 17.75 -21.19 30.23
CA GLY A 429 18.51 -20.57 31.30
C GLY A 429 17.68 -20.39 32.58
N ILE A 430 16.43 -19.91 32.49
CA ILE A 430 15.55 -19.74 33.66
C ILE A 430 14.94 -21.06 34.13
N THR A 431 14.52 -21.92 33.22
CA THR A 431 13.78 -23.15 33.56
C THR A 431 14.68 -24.29 34.05
N SER A 432 15.96 -24.30 33.66
CA SER A 432 16.92 -25.38 33.97
C SER A 432 18.34 -24.92 34.32
N GLY A 433 18.66 -23.62 34.23
CA GLY A 433 20.02 -23.12 34.44
C GLY A 433 20.99 -23.41 33.28
N MET A 434 20.47 -23.83 32.11
CA MET A 434 21.28 -24.28 30.99
C MET A 434 22.06 -23.11 30.35
N LYS A 435 23.37 -23.30 30.15
CA LYS A 435 24.26 -22.31 29.51
C LYS A 435 24.14 -22.36 27.98
N PRO A 436 24.48 -21.29 27.23
CA PRO A 436 24.35 -21.26 25.77
C PRO A 436 25.00 -22.43 25.01
N LYS A 437 26.20 -22.87 25.44
CA LYS A 437 26.85 -24.05 24.86
C LYS A 437 26.08 -25.36 25.06
N GLN A 438 25.33 -25.49 26.15
CA GLN A 438 24.50 -26.67 26.41
C GLN A 438 23.21 -26.61 25.57
N VAL A 439 22.66 -25.41 25.35
CA VAL A 439 21.51 -25.16 24.47
C VAL A 439 21.84 -25.58 23.04
N GLU A 440 23.00 -25.15 22.51
CA GLU A 440 23.48 -25.55 21.18
C GLU A 440 23.62 -27.07 21.06
N LYS A 441 24.29 -27.71 22.03
CA LYS A 441 24.45 -29.17 22.05
C LYS A 441 23.12 -29.92 22.10
N LEU A 442 22.14 -29.40 22.85
CA LEU A 442 20.81 -29.99 22.87
C LEU A 442 20.11 -29.81 21.52
N CYS A 443 20.21 -28.63 20.89
CA CYS A 443 19.63 -28.41 19.56
C CYS A 443 20.28 -29.32 18.51
N GLU A 444 21.60 -29.50 18.54
CA GLU A 444 22.32 -30.49 17.71
C GLU A 444 21.78 -31.90 17.94
N ARG A 445 21.61 -32.30 19.21
CA ARG A 445 21.07 -33.61 19.56
C ARG A 445 19.63 -33.82 19.07
N LEU A 446 18.79 -32.79 19.16
CA LEU A 446 17.41 -32.84 18.67
C LEU A 446 17.37 -32.94 17.13
N ASP A 447 18.26 -32.24 16.44
CA ASP A 447 18.43 -32.31 14.98
C ASP A 447 18.90 -33.71 14.53
N ASP A 448 19.89 -34.29 15.21
CA ASP A 448 20.41 -35.63 14.93
C ASP A 448 19.31 -36.70 15.04
N LEU A 449 18.42 -36.56 16.03
CA LEU A 449 17.25 -37.42 16.23
C LEU A 449 16.06 -37.08 15.30
N SER A 450 16.21 -36.11 14.41
CA SER A 450 15.17 -35.63 13.47
C SER A 450 13.90 -35.12 14.18
N LEU A 451 14.05 -34.61 15.41
CA LEU A 451 12.98 -34.02 16.22
C LEU A 451 12.74 -32.53 15.86
N LEU A 452 13.64 -31.93 15.08
CA LEU A 452 13.50 -30.60 14.51
C LEU A 452 13.21 -30.70 13.01
N LEU A 453 12.46 -29.74 12.47
CA LEU A 453 12.26 -29.62 11.02
C LEU A 453 13.52 -29.08 10.33
N LYS A 454 14.18 -28.12 10.98
CA LYS A 454 15.40 -27.48 10.49
C LYS A 454 16.20 -26.95 11.68
N TYR A 455 17.52 -27.08 11.60
CA TYR A 455 18.47 -26.36 12.44
C TYR A 455 19.51 -25.66 11.57
N ASP A 456 19.44 -24.33 11.49
CA ASP A 456 20.47 -23.52 10.81
C ASP A 456 21.52 -23.08 11.83
N ARG A 457 22.69 -23.74 11.77
CA ARG A 457 23.82 -23.45 12.64
C ARG A 457 24.42 -22.06 12.40
N LYS A 458 24.36 -21.54 11.17
CA LYS A 458 24.93 -20.22 10.81
C LYS A 458 24.03 -19.09 11.30
N ALA A 459 22.73 -19.20 11.03
CA ALA A 459 21.74 -18.22 11.46
C ALA A 459 21.33 -18.38 12.94
N ARG A 460 21.72 -19.48 13.59
CA ARG A 460 21.35 -19.84 14.97
C ARG A 460 19.84 -19.85 15.18
N VAL A 461 19.12 -20.52 14.28
CA VAL A 461 17.66 -20.67 14.35
C VAL A 461 17.25 -22.14 14.21
N ILE A 462 16.18 -22.53 14.91
CA ILE A 462 15.54 -23.84 14.76
C ILE A 462 14.09 -23.67 14.29
N ARG A 463 13.51 -24.72 13.72
CA ARG A 463 12.08 -24.79 13.39
C ARG A 463 11.51 -26.13 13.81
N LEU A 464 10.31 -26.13 14.38
CA LEU A 464 9.57 -27.36 14.70
C LEU A 464 8.63 -27.75 13.58
N HIS A 465 8.36 -29.05 13.49
CA HIS A 465 7.30 -29.58 12.67
C HIS A 465 5.96 -29.34 13.38
N ASP A 466 4.97 -28.81 12.67
CA ASP A 466 3.60 -28.56 13.14
C ASP A 466 2.95 -29.81 13.77
N VAL A 467 3.07 -30.98 13.13
CA VAL A 467 2.56 -32.26 13.66
C VAL A 467 3.18 -32.61 15.01
N ILE A 468 4.47 -32.33 15.19
CA ILE A 468 5.15 -32.60 16.46
C ILE A 468 4.76 -31.56 17.52
N ARG A 469 4.62 -30.30 17.13
CA ARG A 469 4.12 -29.24 18.02
C ARG A 469 2.73 -29.57 18.54
N GLU A 470 1.81 -29.98 17.68
CA GLU A 470 0.44 -30.37 18.07
C GLU A 470 0.46 -31.55 19.05
N TYR A 471 1.31 -32.56 18.80
CA TYR A 471 1.51 -33.68 19.72
C TYR A 471 2.00 -33.21 21.11
N LEU A 472 2.97 -32.30 21.17
CA LEU A 472 3.49 -31.79 22.44
C LEU A 472 2.43 -31.01 23.24
N GLN A 473 1.39 -30.50 22.58
CA GLN A 473 0.28 -29.78 23.20
C GLN A 473 -0.90 -30.67 23.62
N LYS A 474 -1.04 -31.89 23.09
CA LYS A 474 -2.21 -32.77 23.32
C LYS A 474 -1.83 -34.19 23.74
N PRO A 475 -1.96 -34.56 25.03
CA PRO A 475 -2.12 -33.69 26.19
C PRO A 475 -0.81 -32.92 26.48
N PRO A 476 -0.90 -31.71 27.06
CA PRO A 476 0.27 -30.85 27.27
C PRO A 476 1.24 -31.52 28.24
N LYS A 477 2.50 -31.70 27.81
CA LYS A 477 3.55 -32.35 28.62
C LYS A 477 4.19 -31.39 29.63
N VAL A 478 3.95 -30.09 29.47
CA VAL A 478 4.38 -29.01 30.36
C VAL A 478 3.20 -28.06 30.58
N ASP A 479 3.23 -27.30 31.67
CA ASP A 479 2.28 -26.21 31.87
C ASP A 479 2.60 -25.09 30.85
N LEU A 480 1.82 -25.05 29.77
CA LEU A 480 2.03 -24.11 28.67
C LEU A 480 1.93 -22.66 29.15
N VAL A 481 0.93 -22.34 29.96
CA VAL A 481 0.69 -20.98 30.46
C VAL A 481 1.85 -20.51 31.31
N GLU A 482 2.32 -21.36 32.23
CA GLU A 482 3.47 -21.06 33.08
C GLU A 482 4.77 -20.96 32.26
N THR A 483 4.95 -21.78 31.24
CA THR A 483 6.13 -21.72 30.36
C THR A 483 6.16 -20.41 29.57
N HIS A 484 5.01 -19.96 29.05
CA HIS A 484 4.87 -18.64 28.43
C HIS A 484 5.23 -17.50 29.40
N LYS A 485 4.79 -17.58 30.67
CA LYS A 485 5.14 -16.58 31.71
C LYS A 485 6.65 -16.53 31.96
N ARG A 486 7.29 -17.69 32.11
CA ARG A 486 8.75 -17.78 32.33
C ARG A 486 9.55 -17.24 31.16
N LEU A 487 9.13 -17.53 29.93
CA LEU A 487 9.75 -16.94 28.75
C LEU A 487 9.69 -15.40 28.81
N LEU A 488 8.48 -14.86 29.05
CA LEU A 488 8.28 -13.41 29.12
C LEU A 488 9.12 -12.78 30.22
N ASP A 489 9.16 -13.37 31.41
CA ASP A 489 9.98 -12.85 32.51
C ASP A 489 11.48 -12.92 32.23
N ALA A 490 11.94 -13.91 31.45
CA ALA A 490 13.34 -14.03 31.04
C ALA A 490 13.78 -12.96 30.03
N VAL A 491 12.86 -12.49 29.19
CA VAL A 491 13.14 -11.55 28.10
C VAL A 491 12.64 -10.14 28.39
N ARG A 492 11.95 -9.91 29.52
CA ARG A 492 11.29 -8.64 29.86
C ARG A 492 12.30 -7.50 30.05
N PRO A 493 12.30 -6.48 29.18
CA PRO A 493 13.00 -5.22 29.44
C PRO A 493 12.23 -4.35 30.46
N PRO A 494 12.81 -3.23 30.93
CA PRO A 494 12.08 -2.25 31.74
C PRO A 494 10.81 -1.73 31.06
N ARG A 495 10.89 -1.45 29.74
CA ARG A 495 9.75 -1.12 28.87
C ARG A 495 9.78 -1.99 27.62
N TRP A 496 8.64 -2.52 27.19
CA TRP A 496 8.58 -3.35 25.96
C TRP A 496 9.07 -2.60 24.71
N ALA A 497 9.02 -1.27 24.70
CA ALA A 497 9.61 -0.44 23.64
C ALA A 497 11.15 -0.54 23.54
N GLU A 498 11.84 -0.96 24.60
CA GLU A 498 13.31 -1.07 24.67
C GLU A 498 13.84 -2.44 24.20
N LEU A 499 12.97 -3.27 23.60
CA LEU A 499 13.41 -4.53 23.01
C LEU A 499 14.51 -4.32 21.96
N PRO A 500 15.51 -5.22 21.89
CA PRO A 500 16.54 -5.17 20.87
C PRO A 500 15.94 -5.35 19.47
N ASN A 501 16.57 -4.76 18.45
CA ASN A 501 16.09 -4.87 17.07
C ASN A 501 16.29 -6.29 16.49
N THR A 502 17.23 -7.04 17.05
CA THR A 502 17.60 -8.39 16.61
C THR A 502 17.80 -9.29 17.84
N PRO A 503 17.24 -10.51 17.84
CA PRO A 503 16.36 -11.08 16.82
C PRO A 503 14.96 -10.42 16.80
N ARG A 504 14.33 -10.34 15.61
CA ARG A 504 13.02 -9.70 15.43
C ARG A 504 11.85 -10.48 16.02
N TYR A 505 12.06 -11.75 16.36
CA TYR A 505 11.06 -12.67 16.87
C TYR A 505 10.11 -12.07 17.92
N LEU A 506 10.65 -11.35 18.92
CA LEU A 506 9.81 -10.76 19.97
C LEU A 506 8.93 -9.62 19.43
N TRP A 507 9.42 -8.78 18.51
CA TRP A 507 8.58 -7.75 17.88
C TRP A 507 7.40 -8.36 17.10
N GLU A 508 7.59 -9.54 16.51
CA GLU A 508 6.57 -10.25 15.74
C GLU A 508 5.57 -11.00 16.63
N HIS A 509 6.03 -11.62 17.73
CA HIS A 509 5.24 -12.59 18.49
C HIS A 509 5.03 -12.26 19.99
N LEU A 510 5.47 -11.09 20.48
CA LEU A 510 5.28 -10.68 21.88
C LEU A 510 3.80 -10.69 22.29
N THR A 511 2.92 -10.11 21.48
CA THR A 511 1.48 -10.06 21.73
C THR A 511 0.88 -11.47 21.85
N TYR A 512 1.33 -12.41 21.01
CA TYR A 512 0.92 -13.81 21.10
C TYR A 512 1.34 -14.43 22.44
N HIS A 513 2.60 -14.29 22.85
CA HIS A 513 3.07 -14.87 24.12
C HIS A 513 2.38 -14.23 25.33
N LEU A 514 2.12 -12.92 25.33
CA LEU A 514 1.41 -12.23 26.40
C LEU A 514 -0.04 -12.74 26.55
N ILE A 515 -0.73 -12.96 25.44
CA ILE A 515 -2.10 -13.50 25.44
C ILE A 515 -2.12 -14.94 25.97
N GLN A 516 -1.23 -15.80 25.47
CA GLN A 516 -1.16 -17.20 25.91
C GLN A 516 -0.71 -17.35 27.37
N ALA A 517 0.07 -16.40 27.89
CA ALA A 517 0.43 -16.33 29.31
C ALA A 517 -0.73 -15.87 30.23
N GLY A 518 -1.86 -15.45 29.67
CA GLY A 518 -2.96 -14.80 30.40
C GLY A 518 -2.64 -13.38 30.86
N ARG A 519 -1.61 -12.72 30.28
CA ARG A 519 -1.17 -11.36 30.59
C ARG A 519 -1.77 -10.31 29.64
N GLY A 520 -3.06 -10.46 29.31
CA GLY A 520 -3.74 -9.56 28.36
C GLY A 520 -3.74 -8.08 28.78
N ALA A 521 -3.75 -7.79 30.09
CA ALA A 521 -3.63 -6.42 30.60
C ALA A 521 -2.28 -5.78 30.23
N GLU A 522 -1.21 -6.55 30.15
CA GLU A 522 0.10 -6.03 29.70
C GLU A 522 0.09 -5.67 28.21
N VAL A 523 -0.69 -6.38 27.37
CA VAL A 523 -0.88 -6.00 25.94
C VAL A 523 -1.53 -4.62 25.84
N VAL A 524 -2.54 -4.36 26.68
CA VAL A 524 -3.25 -3.08 26.72
C VAL A 524 -2.31 -1.93 27.13
N GLU A 525 -1.49 -2.13 28.16
CA GLU A 525 -0.53 -1.10 28.59
C GLU A 525 0.62 -0.93 27.59
N MET A 526 1.06 -2.01 26.95
CA MET A 526 2.08 -1.98 25.89
C MET A 526 1.66 -1.14 24.69
N VAL A 527 0.41 -1.25 24.21
CA VAL A 527 -0.05 -0.44 23.07
C VAL A 527 -0.35 1.01 23.44
N LYS A 528 -0.52 1.32 24.73
CA LYS A 528 -0.63 2.71 25.23
C LYS A 528 0.73 3.41 25.31
N ASP A 529 1.82 2.65 25.33
CA ASP A 529 3.16 3.16 25.10
C ASP A 529 3.33 3.49 23.61
N LEU A 530 3.12 4.76 23.27
CA LEU A 530 3.22 5.21 21.87
C LEU A 530 4.65 5.07 21.33
N TYR A 531 5.67 5.07 22.18
CA TYR A 531 7.04 4.83 21.74
C TYR A 531 7.19 3.38 21.25
N TYR A 532 6.57 2.40 21.91
CA TYR A 532 6.48 1.03 21.40
C TYR A 532 5.85 0.97 20.00
N LEU A 533 4.72 1.65 19.78
CA LEU A 533 4.05 1.68 18.49
C LEU A 533 4.93 2.28 17.39
N THR A 534 5.63 3.39 17.67
CA THR A 534 6.52 4.03 16.68
C THR A 534 7.69 3.13 16.29
N ARG A 535 8.32 2.46 17.27
CA ARG A 535 9.41 1.52 17.01
C ARG A 535 8.94 0.29 16.25
N LYS A 536 7.84 -0.33 16.67
CA LYS A 536 7.26 -1.49 15.96
C LYS A 536 6.90 -1.15 14.52
N THR A 537 6.29 0.02 14.31
CA THR A 537 5.94 0.51 12.97
C THR A 537 7.18 0.71 12.09
N SER A 538 8.27 1.26 12.64
CA SER A 538 9.52 1.43 11.88
C SER A 538 10.20 0.09 11.51
N LEU A 539 10.07 -0.93 12.36
CA LEU A 539 10.75 -2.22 12.19
C LEU A 539 9.96 -3.18 11.30
N LEU A 540 8.64 -3.25 11.49
CA LEU A 540 7.75 -4.25 10.90
C LEU A 540 6.62 -3.66 10.04
N GLY A 541 6.48 -2.33 9.99
CA GLY A 541 5.41 -1.64 9.26
C GLY A 541 4.17 -1.35 10.09
N SER A 542 3.29 -0.49 9.57
CA SER A 542 2.07 -0.02 10.27
C SER A 542 1.06 -1.13 10.54
N TYR A 543 0.99 -2.13 9.66
CA TYR A 543 0.09 -3.27 9.82
C TYR A 543 0.38 -4.07 11.10
N SER A 544 1.66 -4.31 11.40
CA SER A 544 2.05 -5.07 12.58
C SER A 544 1.66 -4.36 13.88
N ALA A 545 1.83 -3.03 13.93
CA ALA A 545 1.38 -2.20 15.05
C ALA A 545 -0.16 -2.13 15.14
N GLU A 546 -0.86 -2.06 14.02
CA GLU A 546 -2.33 -2.11 13.96
C GLU A 546 -2.87 -3.46 14.50
N ASN A 547 -2.19 -4.56 14.19
CA ASN A 547 -2.59 -5.87 14.70
C ASN A 547 -2.50 -5.93 16.23
N ASP A 548 -1.46 -5.35 16.84
CA ASP A 548 -1.37 -5.26 18.31
C ASP A 548 -2.50 -4.42 18.89
N LEU A 549 -2.79 -3.25 18.30
CA LEU A 549 -3.92 -2.40 18.70
C LEU A 549 -5.26 -3.12 18.55
N ARG A 550 -5.40 -3.97 17.53
CA ARG A 550 -6.59 -4.81 17.31
C ARG A 550 -6.74 -5.86 18.41
N GLN A 551 -5.66 -6.55 18.78
CA GLN A 551 -5.68 -7.51 19.88
C GLN A 551 -6.00 -6.83 21.22
N ALA A 552 -5.39 -5.68 21.50
CA ALA A 552 -5.70 -4.90 22.70
C ALA A 552 -7.17 -4.49 22.76
N ALA A 553 -7.78 -4.11 21.62
CA ALA A 553 -9.20 -3.77 21.55
C ALA A 553 -10.13 -4.98 21.74
N ILE A 554 -9.69 -6.20 21.44
CA ILE A 554 -10.44 -7.43 21.74
C ILE A 554 -10.39 -7.72 23.24
N ILE A 555 -9.24 -7.51 23.87
CA ILE A 555 -9.02 -7.74 25.31
C ILE A 555 -9.76 -6.71 26.16
N ALA A 556 -9.74 -5.43 25.76
CA ALA A 556 -10.36 -4.32 26.48
C ALA A 556 -11.31 -3.51 25.57
N PRO A 557 -12.48 -4.06 25.19
CA PRO A 557 -13.39 -3.43 24.23
C PRO A 557 -14.03 -2.13 24.73
N ASN A 558 -14.08 -1.92 26.04
CA ASN A 558 -14.65 -0.73 26.67
C ASN A 558 -13.62 0.38 26.95
N ASP A 559 -12.33 0.16 26.67
CA ASP A 559 -11.30 1.19 26.85
C ASP A 559 -11.40 2.22 25.71
N LYS A 560 -11.87 3.43 26.07
CA LYS A 560 -12.05 4.54 25.14
C LYS A 560 -10.73 4.99 24.51
N MET A 561 -9.62 4.96 25.27
CA MET A 561 -8.30 5.37 24.75
C MET A 561 -7.84 4.43 23.65
N ILE A 562 -7.94 3.10 23.84
CA ILE A 562 -7.57 2.12 22.82
C ILE A 562 -8.42 2.29 21.56
N THR A 563 -9.72 2.52 21.74
CA THR A 563 -10.64 2.71 20.62
C THR A 563 -10.28 3.95 19.79
N LEU A 564 -10.01 5.08 20.45
CA LEU A 564 -9.60 6.33 19.81
C LEU A 564 -8.22 6.21 19.18
N LEU A 565 -7.25 5.61 19.88
CA LEU A 565 -5.89 5.40 19.40
C LEU A 565 -5.88 4.52 18.16
N ARG A 566 -6.58 3.37 18.20
CA ARG A 566 -6.70 2.48 17.03
C ARG A 566 -7.31 3.22 15.85
N ARG A 567 -8.42 3.93 16.05
CA ARG A 567 -9.11 4.67 14.98
C ARG A 567 -8.18 5.72 14.34
N SER A 568 -7.48 6.49 15.16
CA SER A 568 -6.63 7.59 14.69
C SER A 568 -5.35 7.08 14.02
N PHE A 569 -4.74 6.03 14.57
CA PHE A 569 -3.58 5.36 13.99
C PHE A 569 -3.93 4.73 12.64
N THR A 570 -5.04 3.98 12.56
CA THR A 570 -5.50 3.35 11.31
C THR A 570 -5.82 4.39 10.24
N ALA A 571 -6.44 5.52 10.62
CA ALA A 571 -6.77 6.60 9.69
C ALA A 571 -5.55 7.27 9.05
N SER A 572 -4.37 7.13 9.67
CA SER A 572 -3.09 7.71 9.23
C SER A 572 -2.07 6.65 8.80
N ALA A 573 -2.48 5.37 8.69
CA ALA A 573 -1.55 4.26 8.50
C ALA A 573 -0.76 4.32 7.18
N HIS A 574 -1.34 4.93 6.14
CA HIS A 574 -0.70 5.14 4.83
C HIS A 574 0.46 6.14 4.92
N LEU A 575 0.42 7.09 5.85
CA LEU A 575 1.54 8.01 6.09
C LEU A 575 2.72 7.24 6.67
N TYR A 576 2.50 6.42 7.70
CA TYR A 576 3.57 5.70 8.39
C TYR A 576 4.30 4.70 7.50
N GLY A 577 3.61 4.12 6.51
CA GLY A 577 4.22 3.18 5.56
C GLY A 577 5.34 3.78 4.71
N THR A 578 5.35 5.10 4.53
CA THR A 578 6.40 5.82 3.77
C THR A 578 7.61 6.21 4.62
N ILE A 579 7.50 6.10 5.95
CA ILE A 579 8.49 6.61 6.90
C ILE A 579 9.38 5.47 7.37
N THR A 580 10.70 5.63 7.21
CA THR A 580 11.67 4.62 7.63
C THR A 580 12.25 4.88 9.03
N LEU A 581 12.24 6.13 9.49
CA LEU A 581 12.83 6.52 10.76
C LEU A 581 11.75 6.63 11.85
N HIS A 582 11.93 5.90 12.95
CA HIS A 582 10.97 5.89 14.06
C HIS A 582 10.72 7.28 14.67
N LYS A 583 11.73 8.18 14.69
CA LYS A 583 11.58 9.56 15.18
C LYS A 583 10.53 10.36 14.38
N ASP A 584 10.49 10.15 13.07
CA ASP A 584 9.57 10.86 12.18
C ASP A 584 8.17 10.24 12.23
N ILE A 585 8.07 8.93 12.47
CA ILE A 585 6.80 8.26 12.80
C ILE A 585 6.25 8.83 14.10
N GLY A 586 7.09 9.02 15.11
CA GLY A 586 6.71 9.59 16.40
C GLY A 586 6.21 11.03 16.29
N GLY A 587 6.95 11.90 15.60
CA GLY A 587 6.52 13.27 15.32
C GLY A 587 5.21 13.32 14.54
N THR A 588 5.07 12.48 13.50
CA THR A 588 3.85 12.39 12.70
C THR A 588 2.68 11.82 13.51
N LEU A 589 2.88 10.78 14.31
CA LEU A 589 1.85 10.21 15.18
C LEU A 589 1.37 11.25 16.19
N HIS A 590 2.29 11.93 16.87
CA HIS A 590 1.99 13.01 17.82
C HIS A 590 1.09 14.06 17.17
N SER A 591 1.48 14.54 15.99
CA SER A 591 0.76 15.55 15.21
C SER A 591 -0.70 15.17 14.93
N ARG A 592 -0.95 13.86 14.71
CA ARG A 592 -2.26 13.31 14.35
C ARG A 592 -3.18 13.06 15.53
N ILE A 593 -2.66 12.97 16.76
CA ILE A 593 -3.49 12.60 17.93
C ILE A 593 -3.50 13.64 19.05
N GLN A 594 -2.59 14.62 19.04
CA GLN A 594 -2.48 15.64 20.11
C GLN A 594 -3.75 16.47 20.37
N HIS A 595 -4.63 16.57 19.37
CA HIS A 595 -5.90 17.29 19.48
C HIS A 595 -6.97 16.51 20.26
N LEU A 596 -6.74 15.20 20.50
CA LEU A 596 -7.64 14.33 21.26
C LEU A 596 -7.33 14.44 22.74
N THR A 597 -8.16 15.17 23.48
CA THR A 597 -7.94 15.47 24.90
C THR A 597 -7.93 14.20 25.75
N GLU A 598 -8.64 13.15 25.35
CA GLU A 598 -8.66 11.85 26.02
C GLU A 598 -7.31 11.11 25.96
N LEU A 599 -6.45 11.42 24.98
CA LEU A 599 -5.13 10.79 24.82
C LEU A 599 -3.98 11.66 25.38
N ARG A 600 -4.28 12.83 25.95
CA ARG A 600 -3.27 13.81 26.37
C ARG A 600 -2.15 13.20 27.22
N THR A 601 -2.48 12.32 28.16
CA THR A 601 -1.50 11.69 29.06
C THR A 601 -0.47 10.83 28.33
N ILE A 602 -0.87 10.11 27.28
CA ILE A 602 0.04 9.27 26.49
C ILE A 602 0.77 10.09 25.41
N VAL A 603 0.13 11.15 24.91
CA VAL A 603 0.73 12.10 23.95
C VAL A 603 1.86 12.89 24.60
N ASP A 604 1.65 13.41 25.81
CA ASP A 604 2.66 14.16 26.56
C ASP A 604 3.88 13.27 26.87
N LYS A 605 3.66 11.99 27.17
CA LYS A 605 4.73 10.99 27.34
C LYS A 605 5.51 10.76 26.04
N LEU A 606 4.81 10.60 24.91
CA LEU A 606 5.46 10.46 23.61
C LEU A 606 6.33 11.69 23.32
N ALA A 607 5.81 12.89 23.52
CA ALA A 607 6.55 14.14 23.28
C ALA A 607 7.87 14.19 24.07
N ALA A 608 7.87 13.71 25.31
CA ALA A 608 9.08 13.64 26.15
C ALA A 608 10.09 12.58 25.68
N ASP A 609 9.64 11.51 25.01
CA ASP A 609 10.49 10.44 24.49
C ASP A 609 11.03 10.77 23.06
N LEU A 610 10.54 11.82 22.39
CA LEU A 610 10.99 12.22 21.06
C LEU A 610 12.36 12.95 21.08
N SER A 611 13.08 12.87 19.97
CA SER A 611 14.33 13.62 19.79
C SER A 611 14.04 15.09 19.50
N HIS A 612 14.65 16.00 20.27
CA HIS A 612 14.52 17.44 20.09
C HIS A 612 15.63 18.02 19.16
N PRO A 613 15.32 19.07 18.37
CA PRO A 613 13.99 19.67 18.18
C PRO A 613 13.10 18.82 17.26
N PHE A 614 11.78 18.87 17.46
CA PHE A 614 10.80 18.23 16.57
C PHE A 614 9.69 19.18 16.12
N LEU A 615 9.04 18.84 15.00
CA LEU A 615 7.90 19.58 14.46
C LEU A 615 6.59 19.01 15.00
N THR A 616 5.72 19.88 15.50
CA THR A 616 4.32 19.54 15.80
C THR A 616 3.37 20.52 15.15
N VAL A 617 2.10 20.15 15.10
CA VAL A 617 1.02 21.03 14.65
C VAL A 617 0.61 21.93 15.82
N HIS A 618 0.35 23.21 15.55
CA HIS A 618 -0.26 24.10 16.53
C HIS A 618 -1.79 23.95 16.53
N HIS A 619 -2.37 23.72 15.35
CA HIS A 619 -3.80 23.53 15.12
C HIS A 619 -4.10 22.18 14.49
N THR A 620 -5.37 21.78 14.48
CA THR A 620 -5.76 20.53 13.80
C THR A 620 -5.36 20.62 12.32
N PRO A 621 -4.53 19.70 11.80
CA PRO A 621 -4.13 19.71 10.39
C PRO A 621 -5.35 19.74 9.44
N PRO A 622 -5.29 20.46 8.33
CA PRO A 622 -6.40 20.53 7.38
C PRO A 622 -6.69 19.18 6.70
N ASP A 623 -5.69 18.32 6.54
CA ASP A 623 -5.85 16.93 6.07
C ASP A 623 -6.43 15.99 7.14
N LEU A 624 -6.36 16.38 8.43
CA LEU A 624 -7.00 15.69 9.54
C LEU A 624 -8.46 16.10 9.72
N ALA A 625 -8.90 17.22 9.13
CA ALA A 625 -10.24 17.80 9.24
C ALA A 625 -11.33 16.99 8.53
N ARG A 626 -11.38 15.68 8.78
CA ARG A 626 -12.52 14.81 8.49
C ARG A 626 -13.52 14.91 9.65
N GLN A 627 -13.96 16.13 9.98
CA GLN A 627 -14.93 16.35 11.07
C GLN A 627 -16.20 15.54 10.76
N GLY A 628 -16.54 14.63 11.66
CA GLY A 628 -17.66 13.70 11.51
C GLY A 628 -17.30 12.35 10.88
N LEU A 629 -16.19 12.16 10.17
CA LEU A 629 -15.85 10.85 9.61
C LEU A 629 -15.52 9.85 10.73
N VAL A 630 -16.45 8.93 10.99
CA VAL A 630 -16.30 7.85 11.95
C VAL A 630 -15.32 6.80 11.44
N ARG A 631 -15.52 6.36 10.19
CA ARG A 631 -14.79 5.23 9.63
C ARG A 631 -14.91 5.19 8.11
N ALA A 632 -13.85 4.71 7.45
CA ALA A 632 -13.92 4.24 6.07
C ALA A 632 -14.09 2.72 6.03
N LEU A 633 -15.04 2.25 5.22
CA LEU A 633 -15.32 0.85 4.92
C LEU A 633 -14.72 0.56 3.55
N SER A 634 -13.54 -0.06 3.54
CA SER A 634 -12.84 -0.46 2.32
C SER A 634 -12.99 -1.96 2.10
N GLY A 635 -13.08 -2.37 0.82
CA GLY A 635 -13.18 -3.78 0.44
C GLY A 635 -13.84 -4.06 -0.90
N HIS A 636 -14.44 -3.04 -1.54
CA HIS A 636 -14.84 -3.11 -2.94
C HIS A 636 -13.63 -2.89 -3.86
N ARG A 637 -13.66 -3.48 -5.07
CA ARG A 637 -12.54 -3.44 -6.03
C ARG A 637 -12.71 -2.40 -7.14
N ASP A 638 -13.85 -1.73 -7.14
CA ASP A 638 -14.28 -0.78 -8.15
C ASP A 638 -15.28 0.21 -7.52
N VAL A 639 -15.73 1.20 -8.28
CA VAL A 639 -16.65 2.26 -7.86
C VAL A 639 -17.81 1.70 -7.04
N VAL A 640 -18.10 2.32 -5.89
CA VAL A 640 -19.29 2.01 -5.11
C VAL A 640 -20.42 2.91 -5.58
N ASN A 641 -21.32 2.36 -6.39
CA ASN A 641 -22.37 3.12 -7.08
C ASN A 641 -23.51 3.54 -6.14
N ALA A 642 -23.84 2.70 -5.15
CA ALA A 642 -24.94 2.97 -4.22
C ALA A 642 -24.72 2.33 -2.86
N CYS A 643 -25.44 2.85 -1.86
CA CYS A 643 -25.48 2.33 -0.50
C CYS A 643 -26.90 2.34 0.07
N GLY A 644 -27.17 1.42 0.99
CA GLY A 644 -28.43 1.33 1.73
C GLY A 644 -28.18 0.97 3.19
N ILE A 645 -29.11 1.35 4.08
CA ILE A 645 -29.00 1.09 5.52
C ILE A 645 -30.24 0.30 5.95
N ALA A 646 -30.05 -0.69 6.82
CA ALA A 646 -31.16 -1.41 7.44
C ALA A 646 -32.00 -0.47 8.33
N SER A 647 -33.30 -0.70 8.41
CA SER A 647 -34.21 0.17 9.18
C SER A 647 -33.86 0.26 10.68
N ASP A 648 -33.13 -0.71 11.22
CA ASP A 648 -32.63 -0.72 12.59
C ASP A 648 -31.23 -0.12 12.75
N GLY A 649 -30.59 0.28 11.64
CA GLY A 649 -29.23 0.83 11.61
C GLY A 649 -28.11 -0.18 11.92
N LYS A 650 -28.39 -1.48 12.08
CA LYS A 650 -27.39 -2.45 12.53
C LYS A 650 -26.44 -2.95 11.45
N PHE A 651 -26.80 -2.76 10.19
CA PHE A 651 -25.93 -3.08 9.06
C PHE A 651 -26.16 -2.13 7.88
N VAL A 652 -25.13 -2.03 7.05
CA VAL A 652 -25.10 -1.22 5.82
C VAL A 652 -24.88 -2.15 4.64
N VAL A 653 -25.46 -1.83 3.49
CA VAL A 653 -25.26 -2.55 2.24
C VAL A 653 -24.68 -1.60 1.21
N SER A 654 -23.78 -2.11 0.38
CA SER A 654 -23.21 -1.37 -0.74
C SER A 654 -23.27 -2.16 -2.03
N ALA A 655 -23.47 -1.45 -3.14
CA ALA A 655 -23.47 -1.97 -4.49
C ALA A 655 -22.29 -1.38 -5.26
N SER A 656 -21.54 -2.22 -5.98
CA SER A 656 -20.33 -1.79 -6.68
C SER A 656 -20.27 -2.28 -8.13
N SER A 657 -19.49 -1.55 -8.93
CA SER A 657 -19.08 -1.93 -10.28
C SER A 657 -18.25 -3.21 -10.32
N ASP A 658 -17.73 -3.67 -9.17
CA ASP A 658 -17.05 -4.97 -9.02
C ASP A 658 -18.00 -6.19 -9.12
N ARG A 659 -19.28 -5.97 -9.43
CA ARG A 659 -20.36 -6.95 -9.61
C ARG A 659 -20.83 -7.61 -8.31
N THR A 660 -20.42 -7.07 -7.17
CA THR A 660 -20.80 -7.60 -5.85
C THR A 660 -21.63 -6.60 -5.05
N LEU A 661 -22.39 -7.14 -4.10
CA LEU A 661 -22.87 -6.36 -2.96
C LEU A 661 -22.12 -6.78 -1.70
N LYS A 662 -21.91 -5.84 -0.77
CA LYS A 662 -21.32 -6.16 0.54
C LYS A 662 -22.24 -5.70 1.65
N VAL A 663 -22.37 -6.54 2.67
CA VAL A 663 -23.07 -6.24 3.92
C VAL A 663 -22.03 -5.94 4.98
N TRP A 664 -22.13 -4.79 5.62
CA TRP A 664 -21.15 -4.25 6.56
C TRP A 664 -21.75 -4.11 7.94
N ASP A 665 -20.91 -4.31 8.93
CA ASP A 665 -21.15 -3.83 10.28
C ASP A 665 -20.68 -2.36 10.38
N PRO A 666 -21.57 -1.37 10.56
CA PRO A 666 -21.18 0.04 10.59
C PRO A 666 -20.30 0.42 11.78
N VAL A 667 -20.36 -0.33 12.89
CA VAL A 667 -19.60 -0.02 14.12
C VAL A 667 -18.17 -0.55 14.00
N THR A 668 -18.03 -1.82 13.63
CA THR A 668 -16.74 -2.50 13.54
C THR A 668 -16.03 -2.26 12.20
N GLY A 669 -16.79 -1.96 11.15
CA GLY A 669 -16.33 -1.80 9.79
C GLY A 669 -16.03 -3.09 9.04
N LYS A 670 -16.34 -4.24 9.64
CA LYS A 670 -16.11 -5.54 9.00
C LYS A 670 -17.17 -5.84 7.95
N VAL A 671 -16.74 -6.46 6.85
CA VAL A 671 -17.64 -7.13 5.92
C VAL A 671 -18.23 -8.34 6.64
N ARG A 672 -19.55 -8.35 6.83
CA ARG A 672 -20.28 -9.53 7.33
C ARG A 672 -20.50 -10.54 6.22
N GLN A 673 -20.83 -10.06 5.01
CA GLN A 673 -21.13 -10.92 3.87
C GLN A 673 -20.75 -10.23 2.55
N THR A 674 -20.26 -11.01 1.58
CA THR A 674 -20.13 -10.57 0.18
C THR A 674 -21.11 -11.38 -0.67
N LEU A 675 -22.00 -10.69 -1.38
CA LEU A 675 -23.01 -11.27 -2.26
C LEU A 675 -22.52 -11.15 -3.70
N SER A 676 -22.38 -12.29 -4.37
CA SER A 676 -21.97 -12.36 -5.78
C SER A 676 -23.02 -13.12 -6.58
N GLY A 677 -23.26 -12.68 -7.82
CA GLY A 677 -24.20 -13.37 -8.70
C GLY A 677 -24.70 -12.54 -9.88
N HIS A 678 -24.64 -11.20 -9.80
CA HIS A 678 -24.86 -10.33 -10.95
C HIS A 678 -23.74 -10.53 -12.00
N LYS A 679 -24.10 -10.42 -13.28
CA LYS A 679 -23.15 -10.62 -14.39
C LYS A 679 -22.38 -9.34 -14.75
N SER A 680 -22.82 -8.19 -14.24
CA SER A 680 -22.26 -6.87 -14.51
C SER A 680 -22.34 -5.97 -13.27
N ALA A 681 -21.91 -4.72 -13.38
CA ALA A 681 -21.90 -3.73 -12.32
C ALA A 681 -23.25 -3.64 -11.58
N VAL A 682 -23.22 -3.59 -10.26
CA VAL A 682 -24.42 -3.35 -9.44
C VAL A 682 -24.54 -1.85 -9.22
N LEU A 683 -25.63 -1.26 -9.69
CA LEU A 683 -25.82 0.19 -9.75
C LEU A 683 -26.66 0.73 -8.60
N SER A 684 -27.54 -0.10 -8.02
CA SER A 684 -28.42 0.31 -6.93
C SER A 684 -28.67 -0.83 -5.96
N CYS A 685 -28.87 -0.48 -4.68
CA CYS A 685 -29.28 -1.42 -3.65
C CYS A 685 -30.20 -0.77 -2.62
N VAL A 686 -31.19 -1.51 -2.12
CA VAL A 686 -32.10 -1.09 -1.06
C VAL A 686 -32.31 -2.24 -0.08
N VAL A 687 -32.33 -1.92 1.22
CA VAL A 687 -32.68 -2.87 2.28
C VAL A 687 -34.14 -2.66 2.67
N PHE A 688 -34.90 -3.74 2.79
CA PHE A 688 -36.29 -3.68 3.22
C PHE A 688 -36.62 -4.88 4.11
N ARG A 689 -37.60 -4.71 4.99
CA ARG A 689 -38.10 -5.81 5.82
C ARG A 689 -39.32 -6.41 5.16
N ALA A 690 -39.24 -7.69 4.79
CA ALA A 690 -40.38 -8.38 4.19
C ALA A 690 -41.47 -8.64 5.24
N ALA A 691 -42.70 -8.88 4.79
CA ALA A 691 -43.84 -9.24 5.66
C ALA A 691 -43.58 -10.48 6.55
N ARG A 692 -42.56 -11.29 6.25
CA ARG A 692 -42.09 -12.43 7.07
C ARG A 692 -41.07 -12.06 8.17
N ALA A 693 -40.85 -10.77 8.42
CA ALA A 693 -39.90 -10.23 9.40
C ALA A 693 -38.42 -10.57 9.17
N GLU A 694 -38.04 -10.96 7.94
CA GLU A 694 -36.64 -11.08 7.50
C GLU A 694 -36.20 -9.80 6.78
N ASP A 695 -34.95 -9.40 6.99
CA ASP A 695 -34.34 -8.29 6.25
C ASP A 695 -33.82 -8.81 4.90
N LEU A 696 -34.35 -8.23 3.83
CA LEU A 696 -34.02 -8.55 2.44
C LEU A 696 -33.34 -7.36 1.76
N ILE A 697 -32.59 -7.67 0.71
CA ILE A 697 -31.90 -6.67 -0.12
C ILE A 697 -32.43 -6.81 -1.54
N VAL A 698 -32.83 -5.70 -2.17
CA VAL A 698 -33.03 -5.62 -3.62
C VAL A 698 -31.82 -4.95 -4.24
N SER A 699 -31.32 -5.49 -5.34
CA SER A 699 -30.26 -4.87 -6.14
C SER A 699 -30.65 -4.74 -7.60
N GLY A 700 -30.29 -3.61 -8.22
CA GLY A 700 -30.40 -3.36 -9.66
C GLY A 700 -29.02 -3.34 -10.31
N SER A 701 -28.88 -3.97 -11.49
CA SER A 701 -27.59 -4.11 -12.17
C SER A 701 -27.63 -3.70 -13.64
N ALA A 702 -26.45 -3.36 -14.15
CA ALA A 702 -26.17 -3.20 -15.57
C ALA A 702 -26.40 -4.49 -16.38
N ASP A 703 -26.56 -5.66 -15.74
CA ASP A 703 -26.95 -6.92 -16.39
C ASP A 703 -28.44 -7.00 -16.77
N LYS A 704 -29.20 -5.90 -16.58
CA LYS A 704 -30.62 -5.74 -16.91
C LYS A 704 -31.58 -6.47 -15.95
N THR A 705 -31.07 -7.04 -14.86
CA THR A 705 -31.88 -7.77 -13.87
C THR A 705 -31.97 -7.02 -12.55
N LEU A 706 -33.02 -7.34 -11.78
CA LEU A 706 -33.02 -7.10 -10.34
C LEU A 706 -32.86 -8.43 -9.61
N ARG A 707 -32.23 -8.40 -8.43
CA ARG A 707 -32.14 -9.58 -7.56
C ARG A 707 -32.58 -9.28 -6.14
N ILE A 708 -33.21 -10.26 -5.51
CA ILE A 708 -33.61 -10.23 -4.10
C ILE A 708 -32.74 -11.21 -3.34
N TRP A 709 -32.13 -10.74 -2.25
CA TRP A 709 -31.17 -11.48 -1.44
C TRP A 709 -31.60 -11.49 0.03
N GLY A 710 -31.27 -12.56 0.75
CA GLY A 710 -31.34 -12.56 2.21
C GLY A 710 -30.14 -11.83 2.80
N ALA A 711 -30.37 -10.83 3.67
CA ALA A 711 -29.31 -10.01 4.22
C ALA A 711 -28.34 -10.79 5.14
N HIS A 712 -28.82 -11.88 5.77
CA HIS A 712 -28.04 -12.66 6.74
C HIS A 712 -27.41 -13.94 6.17
N ASN A 713 -28.10 -14.62 5.25
CA ASN A 713 -27.63 -15.88 4.67
C ASN A 713 -26.94 -15.69 3.31
N GLY A 714 -27.11 -14.52 2.69
CA GLY A 714 -26.58 -14.20 1.37
C GLY A 714 -27.15 -15.01 0.22
N ILE A 715 -28.26 -15.72 0.44
CA ILE A 715 -28.91 -16.54 -0.59
C ILE A 715 -29.70 -15.62 -1.52
N THR A 716 -29.56 -15.83 -2.83
CA THR A 716 -30.44 -15.20 -3.82
C THR A 716 -31.81 -15.88 -3.76
N TYR A 717 -32.83 -15.16 -3.31
CA TYR A 717 -34.21 -15.64 -3.30
C TYR A 717 -34.83 -15.59 -4.69
N ARG A 718 -34.55 -14.53 -5.46
CA ARG A 718 -35.18 -14.34 -6.77
C ARG A 718 -34.36 -13.44 -7.69
N THR A 719 -34.49 -13.70 -8.99
CA THR A 719 -34.03 -12.79 -10.07
C THR A 719 -35.27 -12.33 -10.83
N LEU A 720 -35.43 -11.01 -10.98
CA LEU A 720 -36.51 -10.37 -11.74
C LEU A 720 -35.94 -9.94 -13.10
N GLU A 721 -36.50 -10.50 -14.17
CA GLU A 721 -36.09 -10.24 -15.54
C GLU A 721 -37.20 -9.55 -16.31
N GLY A 722 -36.84 -8.58 -17.16
CA GLY A 722 -37.80 -7.94 -18.06
C GLY A 722 -37.31 -6.62 -18.67
N HIS A 723 -36.47 -5.87 -17.95
CA HIS A 723 -35.84 -4.65 -18.47
C HIS A 723 -34.92 -4.96 -19.65
N GLN A 724 -34.84 -4.02 -20.60
CA GLN A 724 -34.03 -4.17 -21.83
C GLN A 724 -32.69 -3.44 -21.77
N GLY A 725 -32.48 -2.63 -20.74
CA GLY A 725 -31.27 -1.87 -20.46
C GLY A 725 -30.86 -1.99 -18.99
N ALA A 726 -29.75 -1.36 -18.62
CA ALA A 726 -29.25 -1.33 -17.25
C ALA A 726 -30.33 -0.85 -16.27
N VAL A 727 -30.49 -1.54 -15.14
CA VAL A 727 -31.36 -1.07 -14.05
C VAL A 727 -30.54 -0.11 -13.21
N LYS A 728 -30.79 1.20 -13.35
CA LYS A 728 -30.00 2.26 -12.72
C LYS A 728 -30.41 2.50 -11.27
N SER A 729 -31.68 2.31 -10.93
CA SER A 729 -32.20 2.53 -9.57
C SER A 729 -33.33 1.58 -9.23
N CYS A 730 -33.45 1.25 -7.95
CA CYS A 730 -34.58 0.52 -7.39
C CYS A 730 -35.03 1.15 -6.06
N ALA A 731 -36.33 1.05 -5.78
CA ALA A 731 -36.95 1.47 -4.53
C ALA A 731 -38.01 0.44 -4.11
N VAL A 732 -38.37 0.41 -2.83
CA VAL A 732 -39.35 -0.53 -2.27
C VAL A 732 -40.41 0.26 -1.50
N THR A 733 -41.67 -0.19 -1.54
CA THR A 733 -42.73 0.41 -0.72
C THR A 733 -42.48 0.17 0.78
N PRO A 734 -42.95 1.07 1.67
CA PRO A 734 -42.75 0.94 3.11
C PRO A 734 -43.29 -0.36 3.73
N ASP A 735 -44.34 -0.93 3.13
CA ASP A 735 -44.92 -2.23 3.52
C ASP A 735 -44.16 -3.45 2.95
N GLY A 736 -43.13 -3.22 2.13
CA GLY A 736 -42.31 -4.25 1.50
C GLY A 736 -43.02 -5.06 0.42
N THR A 737 -44.20 -4.65 -0.05
CA THR A 737 -45.02 -5.43 -0.98
C THR A 737 -44.68 -5.19 -2.44
N LEU A 738 -44.22 -3.99 -2.80
CA LEU A 738 -43.92 -3.59 -4.17
C LEU A 738 -42.47 -3.13 -4.32
N ILE A 739 -41.86 -3.47 -5.45
CA ILE A 739 -40.56 -2.97 -5.88
C ILE A 739 -40.77 -2.08 -7.11
N VAL A 740 -40.14 -0.91 -7.12
CA VAL A 740 -40.10 0.00 -8.27
C VAL A 740 -38.69 -0.01 -8.84
N SER A 741 -38.55 -0.12 -10.16
CA SER A 741 -37.25 -0.11 -10.83
C SER A 741 -37.22 0.87 -12.00
N ALA A 742 -36.15 1.66 -12.07
CA ALA A 742 -35.86 2.59 -13.14
C ALA A 742 -34.68 2.09 -14.00
N SER A 743 -34.81 2.24 -15.33
CA SER A 743 -33.85 1.66 -16.27
C SER A 743 -33.45 2.61 -17.41
N ALA A 744 -32.26 2.33 -17.95
CA ALA A 744 -31.78 2.88 -19.20
C ALA A 744 -32.66 2.53 -20.41
N ASP A 745 -33.59 1.58 -20.29
CA ASP A 745 -34.60 1.29 -21.33
C ASP A 745 -35.74 2.32 -21.41
N LYS A 746 -35.62 3.45 -20.70
CA LYS A 746 -36.58 4.57 -20.65
C LYS A 746 -37.90 4.24 -19.93
N THR A 747 -37.96 3.11 -19.23
CA THR A 747 -39.17 2.68 -18.52
C THR A 747 -38.96 2.59 -17.01
N VAL A 748 -40.06 2.73 -16.28
CA VAL A 748 -40.14 2.36 -14.88
C VAL A 748 -41.05 1.14 -14.76
N ARG A 749 -40.69 0.16 -13.93
CA ARG A 749 -41.51 -1.04 -13.71
C ARG A 749 -41.87 -1.17 -12.24
N ILE A 750 -43.08 -1.66 -12.00
CA ILE A 750 -43.59 -2.01 -10.66
C ILE A 750 -43.70 -3.53 -10.60
N TRP A 751 -43.12 -4.12 -9.57
CA TRP A 751 -43.08 -5.57 -9.34
C TRP A 751 -43.71 -5.92 -8.01
N ASP A 752 -44.37 -7.08 -7.97
CA ASP A 752 -44.76 -7.71 -6.71
C ASP A 752 -43.50 -8.31 -6.05
N ALA A 753 -43.17 -7.85 -4.84
CA ALA A 753 -41.95 -8.28 -4.13
C ALA A 753 -41.99 -9.76 -3.72
N VAL A 754 -43.18 -10.33 -3.50
CA VAL A 754 -43.38 -11.72 -3.04
C VAL A 754 -43.39 -12.68 -4.24
N LYS A 755 -44.21 -12.37 -5.24
CA LYS A 755 -44.40 -13.19 -6.43
C LYS A 755 -43.32 -12.97 -7.48
N GLY A 756 -42.65 -11.82 -7.46
CA GLY A 756 -41.67 -11.40 -8.47
C GLY A 756 -42.26 -11.14 -9.85
N THR A 757 -43.58 -10.97 -9.94
CA THR A 757 -44.28 -10.69 -11.20
C THR A 757 -44.33 -9.19 -11.44
N GLN A 758 -44.12 -8.78 -12.69
CA GLN A 758 -44.34 -7.39 -13.08
C GLN A 758 -45.85 -7.07 -13.02
N LEU A 759 -46.22 -6.01 -12.32
CA LEU A 759 -47.60 -5.52 -12.21
C LEU A 759 -47.87 -4.42 -13.23
N HIS A 760 -46.98 -3.43 -13.33
CA HIS A 760 -47.14 -2.28 -14.22
C HIS A 760 -45.85 -1.95 -14.97
N LEU A 761 -46.02 -1.51 -16.21
CA LEU A 761 -44.96 -0.95 -17.06
C LEU A 761 -45.28 0.51 -17.35
N LEU A 762 -44.50 1.41 -16.77
CA LEU A 762 -44.70 2.86 -16.88
C LEU A 762 -43.85 3.40 -18.03
N LYS A 763 -44.52 3.86 -19.09
CA LYS A 763 -43.88 4.47 -20.26
C LYS A 763 -44.20 5.96 -20.32
N GLY A 764 -43.21 6.77 -20.67
CA GLY A 764 -43.43 8.20 -20.89
C GLY A 764 -42.15 9.04 -20.99
N HIS A 765 -41.08 8.65 -20.29
CA HIS A 765 -39.77 9.30 -20.40
C HIS A 765 -39.16 9.13 -21.79
N GLN A 766 -38.43 10.14 -22.25
CA GLN A 766 -37.85 10.17 -23.60
C GLN A 766 -36.41 9.65 -23.66
N LYS A 767 -35.72 9.66 -22.52
CA LYS A 767 -34.36 9.16 -22.34
C LYS A 767 -34.28 8.22 -21.13
N ALA A 768 -33.07 7.80 -20.74
CA ALA A 768 -32.87 6.86 -19.65
C ALA A 768 -33.43 7.40 -18.32
N VAL A 769 -33.97 6.52 -17.49
CA VAL A 769 -34.44 6.85 -16.15
C VAL A 769 -33.32 6.51 -15.16
N ASN A 770 -32.83 7.50 -14.44
CA ASN A 770 -31.64 7.39 -13.58
C ASN A 770 -31.98 6.98 -12.16
N ALA A 771 -33.03 7.58 -11.58
CA ALA A 771 -33.45 7.30 -10.21
C ALA A 771 -34.96 7.11 -10.10
N CYS A 772 -35.35 6.35 -9.08
CA CYS A 772 -36.74 6.26 -8.63
C CYS A 772 -36.83 6.32 -7.11
N ALA A 773 -37.92 6.88 -6.61
CA ALA A 773 -38.25 6.93 -5.19
C ALA A 773 -39.72 6.61 -4.95
N VAL A 774 -40.07 6.19 -3.74
CA VAL A 774 -41.45 5.86 -3.33
C VAL A 774 -41.84 6.75 -2.14
N SER A 775 -43.08 7.21 -2.12
CA SER A 775 -43.62 8.02 -1.02
C SER A 775 -43.80 7.19 0.26
N SER A 776 -43.71 7.85 1.41
CA SER A 776 -43.85 7.20 2.73
C SER A 776 -45.24 6.60 3.00
N ASP A 777 -46.26 7.02 2.26
CA ASP A 777 -47.61 6.42 2.28
C ASP A 777 -47.77 5.26 1.29
N GLY A 778 -46.75 4.94 0.49
CA GLY A 778 -46.75 3.86 -0.50
C GLY A 778 -47.69 4.08 -1.69
N LYS A 779 -48.23 5.29 -1.88
CA LYS A 779 -49.19 5.57 -2.97
C LYS A 779 -48.54 6.05 -4.25
N TRP A 780 -47.37 6.70 -4.16
CA TRP A 780 -46.74 7.39 -5.26
C TRP A 780 -45.32 6.89 -5.52
N ALA A 781 -44.94 6.87 -6.79
CA ALA A 781 -43.56 6.71 -7.23
C ALA A 781 -43.11 7.95 -7.99
N ALA A 782 -41.88 8.38 -7.76
CA ALA A 782 -41.22 9.43 -8.54
C ALA A 782 -40.11 8.81 -9.40
N SER A 783 -39.89 9.38 -10.59
CA SER A 783 -38.81 8.98 -11.49
C SER A 783 -38.07 10.20 -12.05
N ALA A 784 -36.74 10.14 -12.02
CA ALA A 784 -35.82 11.14 -12.56
C ALA A 784 -35.13 10.64 -13.82
N SER A 785 -34.97 11.49 -14.83
CA SER A 785 -34.47 11.07 -16.15
C SER A 785 -33.48 12.05 -16.79
N ASP A 786 -32.69 11.51 -17.71
CA ASP A 786 -31.84 12.24 -18.66
C ASP A 786 -32.62 13.20 -19.57
N ASP A 787 -33.96 13.11 -19.61
CA ASP A 787 -34.81 14.03 -20.35
C ASP A 787 -35.06 15.37 -19.64
N GLY A 788 -34.44 15.59 -18.47
CA GLY A 788 -34.56 16.81 -17.68
C GLY A 788 -35.83 16.88 -16.84
N THR A 789 -36.67 15.83 -16.85
CA THR A 789 -37.96 15.84 -16.15
C THR A 789 -38.01 14.87 -14.97
N LEU A 790 -38.74 15.27 -13.92
CA LEU A 790 -39.25 14.36 -12.90
C LEU A 790 -40.69 13.98 -13.24
N ARG A 791 -41.08 12.74 -12.98
CA ARG A 791 -42.47 12.31 -13.13
C ARG A 791 -43.00 11.64 -11.89
N LEU A 792 -44.27 11.93 -11.57
CA LEU A 792 -45.03 11.31 -10.49
C LEU A 792 -45.99 10.28 -11.06
N TRP A 793 -45.99 9.09 -10.47
CA TRP A 793 -46.80 7.95 -10.88
C TRP A 793 -47.64 7.44 -9.71
N ASN A 794 -48.86 7.02 -10.01
CA ASN A 794 -49.71 6.33 -9.03
C ASN A 794 -49.36 4.83 -9.02
N LEU A 795 -48.98 4.31 -7.85
CA LEU A 795 -48.54 2.91 -7.71
C LEU A 795 -49.67 1.89 -7.88
N SER A 796 -50.93 2.27 -7.62
CA SER A 796 -52.08 1.36 -7.68
C SER A 796 -52.57 1.06 -9.09
N ASN A 797 -52.37 1.98 -10.04
CA ASN A 797 -52.86 1.85 -11.41
C ASN A 797 -51.79 2.13 -12.48
N GLY A 798 -50.59 2.58 -12.10
CA GLY A 798 -49.50 2.91 -13.01
C GLY A 798 -49.72 4.18 -13.84
N ALA A 799 -50.71 5.02 -13.53
CA ALA A 799 -50.95 6.24 -14.27
C ALA A 799 -49.91 7.32 -13.95
N MET A 800 -49.44 8.03 -14.98
CA MET A 800 -48.66 9.25 -14.81
C MET A 800 -49.60 10.35 -14.32
N VAL A 801 -49.27 10.96 -13.18
CA VAL A 801 -50.09 11.98 -12.54
C VAL A 801 -49.56 13.38 -12.86
N ARG A 802 -48.23 13.54 -12.88
CA ARG A 802 -47.59 14.83 -13.03
C ARG A 802 -46.19 14.72 -13.64
N THR A 803 -45.79 15.78 -14.32
CA THR A 803 -44.41 16.03 -14.76
C THR A 803 -43.94 17.33 -14.13
N PHE A 804 -42.72 17.34 -13.59
CA PHE A 804 -42.05 18.54 -13.09
C PHE A 804 -40.89 18.85 -14.03
N ASP A 805 -40.86 20.10 -14.48
CA ASP A 805 -39.94 20.61 -15.49
C ASP A 805 -39.28 21.88 -14.95
N GLY A 806 -37.97 22.03 -15.17
CA GLY A 806 -37.22 23.18 -14.69
C GLY A 806 -35.71 22.99 -14.56
N HIS A 807 -35.20 21.76 -14.49
CA HIS A 807 -33.76 21.51 -14.59
C HIS A 807 -33.30 21.65 -16.05
N ASP A 808 -32.15 22.30 -16.25
CA ASP A 808 -31.59 22.53 -17.58
C ASP A 808 -30.79 21.31 -18.09
N ASP A 809 -30.32 20.47 -17.16
CA ASP A 809 -29.48 19.30 -17.40
C ASP A 809 -30.11 18.00 -16.86
N PRO A 810 -29.59 16.81 -17.24
CA PRO A 810 -30.07 15.51 -16.76
C PRO A 810 -30.29 15.42 -15.25
N ILE A 811 -31.43 14.86 -14.83
CA ILE A 811 -31.72 14.61 -13.42
C ILE A 811 -31.21 13.22 -13.05
N THR A 812 -30.30 13.16 -12.08
CA THR A 812 -29.56 11.96 -11.69
C THR A 812 -30.19 11.26 -10.49
N CYS A 813 -30.77 12.00 -9.55
CA CYS A 813 -31.32 11.48 -8.30
C CYS A 813 -32.62 12.15 -7.87
N CYS A 814 -33.44 11.43 -7.09
CA CYS A 814 -34.66 11.96 -6.51
C CYS A 814 -35.02 11.29 -5.17
N ALA A 815 -35.68 12.01 -4.27
CA ALA A 815 -36.15 11.48 -2.98
C ALA A 815 -37.42 12.19 -2.49
N PHE A 816 -38.34 11.48 -1.84
CA PHE A 816 -39.49 12.11 -1.17
C PHE A 816 -39.13 12.62 0.22
N SER A 817 -39.78 13.69 0.66
CA SER A 817 -39.78 14.08 2.07
C SER A 817 -40.50 13.03 2.92
N PRO A 818 -40.17 12.90 4.22
CA PRO A 818 -40.80 11.89 5.09
C PRO A 818 -42.32 12.02 5.21
N ASN A 819 -42.86 13.25 5.06
CA ASN A 819 -44.30 13.52 5.05
C ASN A 819 -44.96 13.35 3.67
N GLY A 820 -44.19 13.02 2.62
CA GLY A 820 -44.67 12.82 1.24
C GLY A 820 -45.13 14.08 0.51
N GLN A 821 -45.02 15.27 1.11
CA GLN A 821 -45.52 16.52 0.54
C GLN A 821 -44.55 17.17 -0.45
N ASN A 822 -43.25 16.91 -0.30
CA ASN A 822 -42.20 17.47 -1.15
C ASN A 822 -41.41 16.37 -1.87
N LEU A 823 -40.91 16.70 -3.06
CA LEU A 823 -39.98 15.88 -3.83
C LEU A 823 -38.65 16.64 -3.98
N LEU A 824 -37.55 15.95 -3.79
CA LEU A 824 -36.20 16.44 -3.98
C LEU A 824 -35.64 15.91 -5.30
N SER A 825 -34.92 16.74 -6.04
CA SER A 825 -34.12 16.32 -7.19
C SER A 825 -32.72 16.89 -7.17
N GLY A 826 -31.76 16.12 -7.65
CA GLY A 826 -30.41 16.58 -7.99
C GLY A 826 -30.11 16.30 -9.45
N ALA A 827 -29.36 17.20 -10.08
CA ALA A 827 -29.06 17.15 -11.51
C ALA A 827 -27.57 17.38 -11.82
N GLU A 828 -27.22 17.16 -13.09
CA GLU A 828 -25.86 17.40 -13.61
C GLU A 828 -25.47 18.89 -13.60
N ASP A 829 -26.45 19.81 -13.52
CA ASP A 829 -26.25 21.26 -13.36
C ASP A 829 -25.66 21.68 -11.99
N GLY A 830 -25.42 20.73 -11.07
CA GLY A 830 -24.89 20.97 -9.73
C GLY A 830 -25.92 21.51 -8.73
N THR A 831 -27.19 21.61 -9.12
CA THR A 831 -28.29 22.12 -8.28
C THR A 831 -29.11 21.01 -7.65
N VAL A 832 -29.70 21.33 -6.50
CA VAL A 832 -30.71 20.53 -5.81
C VAL A 832 -32.00 21.33 -5.73
N ARG A 833 -33.12 20.76 -6.18
CA ARG A 833 -34.42 21.44 -6.19
C ARG A 833 -35.45 20.71 -5.33
N VAL A 834 -36.32 21.50 -4.70
CA VAL A 834 -37.45 21.01 -3.88
C VAL A 834 -38.75 21.39 -4.57
N TRP A 835 -39.62 20.39 -4.78
CA TRP A 835 -40.89 20.51 -5.48
C TRP A 835 -42.04 20.17 -4.56
N ASP A 836 -43.16 20.85 -4.73
CA ASP A 836 -44.43 20.49 -4.09
C ASP A 836 -45.13 19.39 -4.87
N VAL A 837 -45.37 18.24 -4.23
CA VAL A 837 -45.94 17.05 -4.89
C VAL A 837 -47.36 17.28 -5.39
N GLN A 838 -48.16 18.05 -4.64
CA GLN A 838 -49.58 18.27 -4.94
C GLN A 838 -49.78 19.25 -6.10
N THR A 839 -49.09 20.39 -6.06
CA THR A 839 -49.24 21.49 -7.01
C THR A 839 -48.31 21.36 -8.23
N GLY A 840 -47.14 20.73 -8.07
CA GLY A 840 -46.10 20.74 -9.10
C GLY A 840 -45.16 21.93 -9.03
N ALA A 841 -45.38 22.86 -8.09
CA ALA A 841 -44.59 24.08 -8.01
C ALA A 841 -43.17 23.82 -7.50
N GLU A 842 -42.20 24.51 -8.09
CA GLU A 842 -40.85 24.62 -7.54
C GLU A 842 -40.89 25.47 -6.28
N LYS A 843 -40.50 24.89 -5.14
CA LYS A 843 -40.42 25.59 -3.85
C LYS A 843 -39.05 26.23 -3.64
N GLN A 844 -37.99 25.56 -4.08
CA GLN A 844 -36.63 25.99 -3.78
C GLN A 844 -35.60 25.46 -4.77
N VAL A 845 -34.59 26.28 -5.06
CA VAL A 845 -33.37 25.92 -5.81
C VAL A 845 -32.15 26.17 -4.93
N ILE A 846 -31.33 25.14 -4.75
CA ILE A 846 -30.10 25.18 -3.96
C ILE A 846 -28.94 24.96 -4.92
N LYS A 847 -28.04 25.96 -5.06
CA LYS A 847 -26.75 25.80 -5.75
C LYS A 847 -25.82 24.98 -4.87
N ALA A 848 -25.97 23.66 -4.95
CA ALA A 848 -25.43 22.77 -3.94
C ALA A 848 -23.94 22.49 -4.16
N HIS A 849 -23.53 22.24 -5.39
CA HIS A 849 -22.19 21.75 -5.74
C HIS A 849 -21.64 22.43 -7.01
N SER A 850 -20.33 22.30 -7.25
CA SER A 850 -19.65 22.79 -8.47
C SER A 850 -19.68 21.80 -9.62
N GLU A 851 -20.01 20.53 -9.35
CA GLU A 851 -20.18 19.48 -10.35
C GLU A 851 -21.49 18.71 -10.12
N ALA A 852 -21.80 17.76 -11.00
CA ALA A 852 -23.03 16.98 -11.00
C ALA A 852 -23.35 16.38 -9.62
N VAL A 853 -24.58 16.58 -9.16
CA VAL A 853 -25.13 15.89 -7.98
C VAL A 853 -25.47 14.47 -8.40
N GLN A 854 -25.04 13.45 -7.66
CA GLN A 854 -25.30 12.04 -8.00
C GLN A 854 -26.32 11.38 -7.06
N ALA A 855 -26.41 11.84 -5.81
CA ALA A 855 -27.39 11.34 -4.86
C ALA A 855 -27.90 12.43 -3.92
N CYS A 856 -29.15 12.27 -3.50
CA CYS A 856 -29.79 13.17 -2.54
C CYS A 856 -30.70 12.37 -1.59
N ALA A 857 -30.81 12.82 -0.34
CA ALA A 857 -31.67 12.18 0.66
C ALA A 857 -32.25 13.19 1.66
N TYR A 858 -33.41 12.88 2.21
CA TYR A 858 -33.96 13.56 3.39
C TYR A 858 -33.60 12.82 4.67
N SER A 859 -33.40 13.55 5.76
CA SER A 859 -33.36 12.97 7.10
C SER A 859 -34.75 12.46 7.51
N ALA A 860 -34.82 11.45 8.39
CA ALA A 860 -36.08 10.83 8.79
C ALA A 860 -37.09 11.81 9.44
N ASN A 861 -36.60 12.85 10.12
CA ASN A 861 -37.41 13.92 10.71
C ASN A 861 -37.75 15.06 9.71
N GLY A 862 -37.22 15.01 8.49
CA GLY A 862 -37.45 16.01 7.44
C GLY A 862 -36.76 17.36 7.66
N SER A 863 -35.87 17.49 8.66
CA SER A 863 -35.19 18.76 8.95
C SER A 863 -33.98 19.03 8.06
N LEU A 864 -33.34 17.98 7.54
CA LEU A 864 -32.11 18.08 6.75
C LEU A 864 -32.24 17.42 5.38
N ILE A 865 -31.51 17.99 4.43
CA ILE A 865 -31.25 17.44 3.09
C ILE A 865 -29.76 17.10 3.02
N LEU A 866 -29.45 15.97 2.39
CA LEU A 866 -28.09 15.52 2.06
C LEU A 866 -27.92 15.53 0.54
N SER A 867 -26.79 16.03 0.06
CA SER A 867 -26.40 15.99 -1.35
C SER A 867 -24.98 15.45 -1.51
N ALA A 868 -24.79 14.55 -2.47
CA ALA A 868 -23.50 13.97 -2.83
C ALA A 868 -23.20 14.26 -4.30
N SER A 869 -21.94 14.59 -4.62
CA SER A 869 -21.55 15.09 -5.94
C SER A 869 -20.22 14.51 -6.42
N LEU A 870 -20.01 14.61 -7.74
CA LEU A 870 -18.72 14.34 -8.38
C LEU A 870 -17.61 15.30 -7.92
N ASP A 871 -17.96 16.45 -7.30
CA ASP A 871 -17.01 17.38 -6.67
C ASP A 871 -16.29 16.81 -5.42
N GLN A 872 -16.43 15.51 -5.17
CA GLN A 872 -15.82 14.74 -4.08
C GLN A 872 -16.33 15.10 -2.68
N THR A 873 -17.41 15.90 -2.59
CA THR A 873 -17.99 16.34 -1.32
C THR A 873 -19.39 15.80 -1.09
N VAL A 874 -19.74 15.70 0.19
CA VAL A 874 -21.12 15.54 0.65
C VAL A 874 -21.50 16.78 1.44
N ARG A 875 -22.69 17.34 1.21
CA ARG A 875 -23.17 18.55 1.90
C ARG A 875 -24.51 18.31 2.56
N THR A 876 -24.71 18.95 3.71
CA THR A 876 -25.99 18.97 4.43
C THR A 876 -26.61 20.36 4.39
N TRP A 877 -27.93 20.40 4.27
CA TRP A 877 -28.72 21.62 4.13
C TRP A 877 -29.94 21.57 5.03
N HIS A 878 -30.38 22.73 5.50
CA HIS A 878 -31.63 22.84 6.24
C HIS A 878 -32.81 22.75 5.27
N ALA A 879 -33.72 21.79 5.48
CA ALA A 879 -34.74 21.42 4.49
C ALA A 879 -35.77 22.52 4.19
N THR A 880 -36.04 23.43 5.14
CA THR A 880 -37.03 24.50 4.96
C THR A 880 -36.45 25.81 4.45
N THR A 881 -35.18 26.09 4.76
CA THR A 881 -34.53 27.36 4.40
C THR A 881 -33.55 27.20 3.26
N GLY A 882 -33.10 25.97 2.96
CA GLY A 882 -31.99 25.65 2.06
C GLY A 882 -30.65 26.26 2.47
N ALA A 883 -30.53 26.71 3.73
CA ALA A 883 -29.26 27.18 4.26
C ALA A 883 -28.26 26.02 4.33
N HIS A 884 -27.03 26.28 3.92
CA HIS A 884 -25.93 25.33 4.04
C HIS A 884 -25.60 25.07 5.51
N CYS A 885 -25.60 23.80 5.93
CA CYS A 885 -25.27 23.40 7.29
C CYS A 885 -23.79 22.99 7.40
N THR A 886 -23.36 22.00 6.62
CA THR A 886 -22.03 21.40 6.77
C THR A 886 -21.55 20.79 5.46
N ARG A 887 -20.27 21.03 5.14
CA ARG A 887 -19.54 20.39 4.03
C ARG A 887 -18.65 19.28 4.59
N HIS A 888 -18.84 18.07 4.10
CA HIS A 888 -18.08 16.88 4.47
C HIS A 888 -17.09 16.55 3.36
N VAL A 889 -15.80 16.73 3.66
CA VAL A 889 -14.69 16.47 2.75
C VAL A 889 -13.94 15.23 3.22
N GLY A 890 -13.60 14.34 2.28
CA GLY A 890 -12.73 13.23 2.59
C GLY A 890 -12.56 12.23 1.46
N HIS A 891 -13.58 12.05 0.60
CA HIS A 891 -13.46 11.18 -0.57
C HIS A 891 -12.40 11.70 -1.55
N THR A 892 -11.76 10.79 -2.29
CA THR A 892 -10.72 11.12 -3.29
C THR A 892 -11.21 10.93 -4.73
N GLY A 893 -12.49 10.63 -4.91
CA GLY A 893 -13.19 10.49 -6.18
C GLY A 893 -14.64 10.93 -6.02
N GLY A 894 -15.41 10.96 -7.11
CA GLY A 894 -16.80 11.42 -7.07
C GLY A 894 -17.65 10.62 -6.08
N VAL A 895 -18.58 11.28 -5.40
CA VAL A 895 -19.47 10.62 -4.44
C VAL A 895 -20.76 10.24 -5.15
N MET A 896 -20.97 8.94 -5.35
CA MET A 896 -22.06 8.38 -6.15
C MET A 896 -23.34 8.16 -5.35
N GLY A 897 -23.23 7.88 -4.05
CA GLY A 897 -24.37 7.53 -3.21
C GLY A 897 -24.27 8.13 -1.81
N CYS A 898 -25.42 8.44 -1.22
CA CYS A 898 -25.49 8.86 0.18
C CYS A 898 -26.83 8.48 0.83
N VAL A 899 -26.81 8.12 2.12
CA VAL A 899 -28.02 7.74 2.87
C VAL A 899 -27.88 8.02 4.37
N PHE A 900 -28.94 8.55 4.99
CA PHE A 900 -28.99 8.80 6.44
C PHE A 900 -29.21 7.51 7.24
N PHE A 901 -28.67 7.48 8.45
CA PHE A 901 -29.13 6.55 9.48
C PHE A 901 -30.57 6.90 9.91
N PRO A 902 -31.35 5.91 10.38
CA PRO A 902 -32.73 6.12 10.83
C PRO A 902 -32.87 7.19 11.92
N ASP A 903 -31.84 7.40 12.74
CA ASP A 903 -31.82 8.40 13.81
C ASP A 903 -31.56 9.84 13.31
N GLY A 904 -31.17 10.02 12.05
CA GLY A 904 -30.80 11.30 11.45
C GLY A 904 -29.51 11.92 11.98
N LYS A 905 -28.74 11.21 12.83
CA LYS A 905 -27.51 11.71 13.45
C LYS A 905 -26.24 11.31 12.71
N ALA A 906 -26.36 10.39 11.75
CA ALA A 906 -25.24 9.89 10.97
C ALA A 906 -25.68 9.61 9.53
N PHE A 907 -24.72 9.46 8.61
CA PHE A 907 -24.98 9.04 7.24
C PHE A 907 -23.81 8.23 6.67
N ILE A 908 -24.09 7.47 5.60
CA ILE A 908 -23.09 6.77 4.79
C ILE A 908 -22.97 7.48 3.45
N SER A 909 -21.75 7.61 2.94
CA SER A 909 -21.47 7.97 1.54
C SER A 909 -20.73 6.85 0.82
N ALA A 910 -20.96 6.73 -0.48
CA ALA A 910 -20.37 5.76 -1.40
C ALA A 910 -19.70 6.50 -2.55
N SER A 911 -18.50 6.09 -2.98
CA SER A 911 -17.69 6.87 -3.93
C SER A 911 -16.97 6.03 -4.97
N GLU A 912 -16.56 6.70 -6.04
CA GLU A 912 -15.61 6.23 -7.05
C GLU A 912 -14.24 5.87 -6.46
N ASP A 913 -13.89 6.39 -5.29
CA ASP A 913 -12.68 6.00 -4.55
C ASP A 913 -12.73 4.57 -3.98
N THR A 914 -13.75 3.78 -4.35
CA THR A 914 -13.98 2.39 -3.94
C THR A 914 -14.34 2.20 -2.46
N SER A 915 -14.53 3.30 -1.72
CA SER A 915 -14.82 3.28 -0.28
C SER A 915 -16.27 3.66 0.02
N LEU A 916 -16.77 3.14 1.15
CA LEU A 916 -17.86 3.79 1.87
C LEU A 916 -17.34 4.52 3.08
N ARG A 917 -18.01 5.59 3.48
CA ARG A 917 -17.63 6.38 4.65
C ARG A 917 -18.81 6.65 5.54
N LEU A 918 -18.62 6.39 6.83
CA LEU A 918 -19.59 6.68 7.88
C LEU A 918 -19.29 8.03 8.51
N TRP A 919 -20.30 8.90 8.54
CA TRP A 919 -20.20 10.26 9.06
C TRP A 919 -21.20 10.46 10.19
N VAL A 920 -20.81 11.20 11.22
CA VAL A 920 -21.69 11.68 12.30
C VAL A 920 -21.93 13.16 12.11
N ILE A 921 -23.21 13.53 12.18
CA ILE A 921 -23.74 14.88 12.12
C ILE A 921 -23.79 15.39 13.56
N GLN A 922 -22.88 16.29 13.92
CA GLN A 922 -22.85 16.85 15.26
C GLN A 922 -24.00 17.85 15.43
N SER A 923 -24.98 17.50 16.27
CA SER A 923 -26.05 18.43 16.67
C SER A 923 -25.54 19.37 17.75
N GLY A 924 -25.24 20.62 17.38
CA GLY A 924 -24.97 21.67 18.36
C GLY A 924 -23.88 22.63 17.92
N GLY A 925 -24.32 23.84 17.60
CA GLY A 925 -23.47 25.01 17.43
C GLY A 925 -23.07 25.22 15.98
N GLU A 926 -23.43 26.40 15.48
CA GLU A 926 -22.62 27.14 14.52
C GLU A 926 -21.19 27.29 15.08
N ARG A 927 -20.41 26.22 15.12
CA ARG A 927 -18.97 26.34 15.07
C ARG A 927 -18.69 26.47 13.60
N LEU A 928 -18.59 27.72 13.13
CA LEU A 928 -18.11 28.09 11.81
C LEU A 928 -17.09 27.05 11.36
N ILE A 929 -17.51 26.16 10.46
CA ILE A 929 -16.58 25.38 9.66
C ILE A 929 -15.92 26.45 8.84
N GLN A 930 -14.70 26.80 9.21
CA GLN A 930 -13.96 27.81 8.47
C GLN A 930 -13.84 27.34 7.04
N ASN A 931 -14.31 28.22 6.15
CA ASN A 931 -14.13 28.07 4.73
C ASN A 931 -12.62 28.10 4.49
N GLY A 932 -11.99 26.95 4.41
CA GLY A 932 -10.67 26.85 3.79
C GLY A 932 -10.74 27.26 2.32
N HIS A 933 -9.58 27.42 1.69
CA HIS A 933 -9.52 27.51 0.24
C HIS A 933 -10.21 26.32 -0.43
N THR A 934 -10.88 26.54 -1.56
CA THR A 934 -11.55 25.47 -2.31
C THR A 934 -10.67 24.83 -3.37
N GLY A 935 -9.51 25.44 -3.66
CA GLY A 935 -8.47 24.91 -4.53
C GLY A 935 -7.13 24.82 -3.81
N ASP A 936 -6.12 24.31 -4.51
CA ASP A 936 -4.76 24.20 -4.00
C ASP A 936 -4.24 25.55 -3.49
N VAL A 937 -3.66 25.55 -2.28
CA VAL A 937 -3.05 26.75 -1.68
C VAL A 937 -1.62 26.85 -2.21
N THR A 938 -1.32 27.93 -2.91
CA THR A 938 -0.11 28.09 -3.74
C THR A 938 1.04 28.73 -3.02
N ASP A 939 0.77 29.73 -2.18
CA ASP A 939 1.79 30.50 -1.47
C ASP A 939 1.28 31.05 -0.14
N CYS A 940 2.18 31.39 0.78
CA CYS A 940 1.87 31.97 2.08
C CYS A 940 2.92 32.96 2.59
N ALA A 941 2.47 33.94 3.38
CA ALA A 941 3.32 34.90 4.09
C ALA A 941 2.83 35.09 5.53
N ILE A 942 3.74 35.48 6.44
CA ILE A 942 3.42 35.82 7.83
C ILE A 942 3.69 37.31 8.05
N SER A 943 2.84 37.98 8.84
CA SER A 943 3.00 39.38 9.16
C SER A 943 4.25 39.64 10.02
N PRO A 944 4.87 40.81 9.93
CA PRO A 944 6.08 41.14 10.72
C PRO A 944 5.89 41.08 12.24
N ASP A 945 4.65 41.25 12.73
CA ASP A 945 4.30 41.09 14.14
C ASP A 945 4.01 39.63 14.55
N GLY A 946 4.04 38.69 13.59
CA GLY A 946 3.82 37.27 13.79
C GLY A 946 2.37 36.86 14.07
N LYS A 947 1.42 37.80 14.09
CA LYS A 947 0.03 37.52 14.50
C LYS A 947 -0.83 36.98 13.37
N TYR A 948 -0.54 37.37 12.14
CA TYR A 948 -1.36 37.05 10.99
C TYR A 948 -0.59 36.26 9.92
N ALA A 949 -1.26 35.33 9.26
CA ALA A 949 -0.76 34.65 8.08
C ALA A 949 -1.68 34.94 6.90
N LEU A 950 -1.11 35.09 5.71
CA LEU A 950 -1.83 35.28 4.46
C LEU A 950 -1.57 34.05 3.58
N SER A 951 -2.62 33.47 2.99
CA SER A 951 -2.52 32.38 2.02
C SER A 951 -3.16 32.76 0.69
N THR A 952 -2.65 32.19 -0.39
CA THR A 952 -3.18 32.35 -1.76
C THR A 952 -3.58 31.02 -2.36
N SER A 953 -4.52 31.02 -3.30
CA SER A 953 -5.01 29.77 -3.89
C SER A 953 -5.40 29.89 -5.35
N THR A 954 -5.44 28.72 -5.98
CA THR A 954 -6.08 28.49 -7.28
C THR A 954 -7.58 28.79 -7.29
N ASP A 955 -8.23 28.96 -6.13
CA ASP A 955 -9.62 29.43 -6.01
C ASP A 955 -9.84 30.93 -6.27
N HIS A 956 -8.80 31.63 -6.75
CA HIS A 956 -8.81 33.06 -7.08
C HIS A 956 -8.86 34.01 -5.87
N THR A 957 -8.79 33.47 -4.64
CA THR A 957 -8.85 34.27 -3.42
C THR A 957 -7.55 34.26 -2.64
N LEU A 958 -7.43 35.24 -1.74
CA LEU A 958 -6.48 35.20 -0.65
C LEU A 958 -7.24 35.14 0.68
N ARG A 959 -6.66 34.50 1.68
CA ARG A 959 -7.25 34.44 3.03
C ARG A 959 -6.26 34.88 4.09
N LEU A 960 -6.72 35.73 4.98
CA LEU A 960 -5.98 36.22 6.15
C LEU A 960 -6.41 35.42 7.37
N TRP A 961 -5.43 34.90 8.11
CA TRP A 961 -5.59 34.01 9.25
C TRP A 961 -4.94 34.62 10.48
N GLU A 962 -5.52 34.40 11.64
CA GLU A 962 -4.86 34.61 12.92
C GLU A 962 -4.04 33.37 13.28
N VAL A 963 -2.72 33.53 13.49
CA VAL A 963 -1.79 32.40 13.72
C VAL A 963 -2.11 31.68 15.03
N GLU A 964 -2.38 32.43 16.10
CA GLU A 964 -2.61 31.86 17.43
C GLU A 964 -3.90 31.04 17.50
N SER A 965 -5.00 31.53 16.92
CA SER A 965 -6.30 30.84 16.96
C SER A 965 -6.54 29.92 15.75
N GLY A 966 -5.74 30.06 14.69
CA GLY A 966 -5.94 29.40 13.40
C GLY A 966 -7.16 29.94 12.65
N ARG A 967 -7.75 31.05 13.11
CA ARG A 967 -9.04 31.54 12.64
C ARG A 967 -8.87 32.37 11.36
N GLU A 968 -9.65 32.09 10.33
CA GLU A 968 -9.83 33.02 9.21
C GLU A 968 -10.47 34.33 9.70
N ILE A 969 -9.78 35.43 9.43
CA ILE A 969 -10.23 36.80 9.70
C ILE A 969 -10.94 37.36 8.47
N ARG A 970 -10.39 37.13 7.27
CA ARG A 970 -10.88 37.77 6.05
C ARG A 970 -10.54 36.98 4.78
N THR A 971 -11.46 36.98 3.82
CA THR A 971 -11.22 36.60 2.42
C THR A 971 -11.06 37.85 1.56
N LEU A 972 -10.01 37.92 0.76
CA LEU A 972 -9.74 38.95 -0.25
C LEU A 972 -10.08 38.38 -1.63
N SER A 973 -11.00 39.03 -2.33
CA SER A 973 -11.46 38.61 -3.66
C SER A 973 -11.34 39.77 -4.65
N GLY A 974 -10.81 39.49 -5.83
CA GLY A 974 -10.59 40.50 -6.88
C GLY A 974 -9.74 40.01 -8.04
N HIS A 975 -8.94 38.96 -7.84
CA HIS A 975 -8.34 38.21 -8.95
C HIS A 975 -9.40 37.40 -9.71
N THR A 976 -9.19 37.25 -11.01
CA THR A 976 -10.09 36.46 -11.89
C THR A 976 -9.49 35.11 -12.29
N THR A 977 -8.20 34.92 -11.99
CA THR A 977 -7.44 33.71 -12.30
C THR A 977 -6.69 33.22 -11.06
N ALA A 978 -6.03 32.07 -11.14
CA ALA A 978 -5.33 31.48 -9.99
C ALA A 978 -4.29 32.45 -9.44
N VAL A 979 -4.29 32.65 -8.12
CA VAL A 979 -3.28 33.45 -7.42
C VAL A 979 -2.10 32.53 -7.13
N ARG A 980 -0.86 32.98 -7.35
CA ARG A 980 0.36 32.17 -7.19
C ARG A 980 1.34 32.69 -6.15
N ALA A 981 1.34 33.99 -5.89
CA ALA A 981 2.33 34.63 -5.04
C ALA A 981 1.67 35.61 -4.07
N CYS A 982 2.23 35.74 -2.87
CA CYS A 982 1.89 36.82 -1.95
C CYS A 982 3.06 37.33 -1.12
N ALA A 983 2.94 38.57 -0.66
CA ALA A 983 3.81 39.15 0.34
C ALA A 983 3.03 40.13 1.24
N ILE A 984 3.48 40.30 2.47
CA ILE A 984 2.97 41.31 3.41
C ILE A 984 4.02 42.42 3.54
N SER A 985 3.58 43.68 3.62
CA SER A 985 4.48 44.82 3.81
C SER A 985 5.15 44.82 5.19
N PRO A 986 6.33 45.44 5.35
CA PRO A 986 7.05 45.48 6.63
C PRO A 986 6.30 46.17 7.78
N ASP A 987 5.34 47.05 7.47
CA ASP A 987 4.44 47.68 8.45
C ASP A 987 3.21 46.82 8.81
N GLY A 988 3.01 45.69 8.12
CA GLY A 988 1.87 44.78 8.31
C GLY A 988 0.52 45.30 7.81
N THR A 989 0.47 46.47 7.14
CA THR A 989 -0.79 47.12 6.76
C THR A 989 -1.26 46.77 5.34
N ARG A 990 -0.33 46.39 4.46
CA ARG A 990 -0.58 46.11 3.04
C ARG A 990 -0.21 44.66 2.70
N ALA A 991 -0.87 44.12 1.68
CA ALA A 991 -0.50 42.85 1.07
C ALA A 991 -0.37 42.99 -0.45
N LEU A 992 0.49 42.18 -1.04
CA LEU A 992 0.69 42.09 -2.48
C LEU A 992 0.33 40.68 -2.94
N SER A 993 -0.30 40.57 -4.09
CA SER A 993 -0.60 39.27 -4.69
C SER A 993 -0.41 39.25 -6.20
N GLY A 994 0.09 38.14 -6.73
CA GLY A 994 0.31 37.91 -8.15
C GLY A 994 -0.47 36.72 -8.70
N ALA A 995 -0.98 36.83 -9.92
CA ALA A 995 -1.86 35.82 -10.53
C ALA A 995 -1.40 35.32 -11.92
N ASP A 996 -2.11 34.32 -12.44
CA ASP A 996 -1.86 33.68 -13.74
C ASP A 996 -2.08 34.60 -14.93
N ASP A 997 -3.01 35.55 -14.83
CA ASP A 997 -3.21 36.57 -15.87
C ASP A 997 -2.06 37.61 -15.95
N GLY A 998 -1.06 37.51 -15.08
CA GLY A 998 0.07 38.44 -15.04
C GLY A 998 -0.20 39.72 -14.23
N SER A 999 -1.36 39.82 -13.59
CA SER A 999 -1.70 40.95 -12.73
C SER A 999 -1.03 40.85 -11.36
N LEU A 1000 -0.72 42.02 -10.80
CA LEU A 1000 -0.36 42.22 -9.40
C LEU A 1000 -1.42 43.10 -8.75
N ILE A 1001 -1.92 42.73 -7.57
CA ILE A 1001 -2.85 43.56 -6.80
C ILE A 1001 -2.23 43.90 -5.46
N LEU A 1002 -2.23 45.20 -5.13
CA LEU A 1002 -1.89 45.73 -3.82
C LEU A 1002 -3.18 45.90 -3.01
N TRP A 1003 -3.20 45.39 -1.79
CA TRP A 1003 -4.35 45.30 -0.90
C TRP A 1003 -4.10 46.07 0.39
N ASP A 1004 -5.17 46.62 0.95
CA ASP A 1004 -5.21 47.11 2.33
C ASP A 1004 -5.72 45.97 3.22
N LEU A 1005 -4.89 45.50 4.17
CA LEU A 1005 -5.25 44.38 5.04
C LEU A 1005 -6.29 44.74 6.11
N SER A 1006 -6.44 46.03 6.45
CA SER A 1006 -7.37 46.47 7.48
C SER A 1006 -8.84 46.26 7.07
N ASN A 1007 -9.15 46.59 5.81
CA ASN A 1007 -10.49 46.52 5.23
C ASN A 1007 -10.63 45.45 4.13
N GLY A 1008 -9.52 44.92 3.63
CA GLY A 1008 -9.45 43.92 2.56
C GLY A 1008 -9.82 44.40 1.16
N THR A 1009 -9.71 45.71 0.92
CA THR A 1009 -9.99 46.29 -0.39
C THR A 1009 -8.72 46.34 -1.25
N SER A 1010 -8.87 46.22 -2.57
CA SER A 1010 -7.78 46.42 -3.51
C SER A 1010 -7.43 47.90 -3.61
N ILE A 1011 -6.21 48.28 -3.24
CA ILE A 1011 -5.67 49.64 -3.39
C ILE A 1011 -5.38 49.90 -4.87
N ARG A 1012 -4.73 48.94 -5.54
CA ARG A 1012 -4.27 49.10 -6.94
C ARG A 1012 -4.11 47.76 -7.64
N THR A 1013 -4.44 47.73 -8.92
CA THR A 1013 -4.14 46.61 -9.83
C THR A 1013 -3.10 47.06 -10.85
N LEU A 1014 -2.04 46.26 -11.03
CA LEU A 1014 -0.92 46.51 -11.92
C LEU A 1014 -0.85 45.38 -12.96
N ASN A 1015 -0.81 45.72 -14.24
CA ASN A 1015 -0.54 44.75 -15.31
C ASN A 1015 0.96 44.50 -15.38
N ALA A 1016 1.44 43.59 -14.54
CA ALA A 1016 2.86 43.44 -14.27
C ALA A 1016 3.59 42.63 -15.34
N HIS A 1017 3.05 41.47 -15.69
CA HIS A 1017 3.68 40.50 -16.59
C HIS A 1017 2.71 40.06 -17.70
N THR A 1018 3.24 39.50 -18.79
CA THR A 1018 2.42 38.97 -19.89
C THR A 1018 2.02 37.50 -19.70
N ARG A 1019 2.52 36.87 -18.63
CA ARG A 1019 2.30 35.48 -18.21
C ARG A 1019 2.27 35.43 -16.68
N TRP A 1020 2.20 34.22 -16.12
CA TRP A 1020 2.08 33.96 -14.69
C TRP A 1020 3.10 34.75 -13.86
N VAL A 1021 2.62 35.46 -12.84
CA VAL A 1021 3.49 36.01 -11.78
C VAL A 1021 3.84 34.87 -10.82
N ARG A 1022 5.12 34.58 -10.63
CA ARG A 1022 5.57 33.44 -9.79
C ARG A 1022 5.92 33.81 -8.37
N ALA A 1023 6.56 34.96 -8.16
CA ALA A 1023 6.90 35.46 -6.84
C ALA A 1023 6.85 36.98 -6.81
N CYS A 1024 6.65 37.53 -5.61
CA CYS A 1024 6.69 38.95 -5.36
C CYS A 1024 7.15 39.22 -3.91
N ALA A 1025 7.82 40.35 -3.68
CA ALA A 1025 8.29 40.72 -2.34
C ALA A 1025 8.35 42.25 -2.16
N PHE A 1026 8.25 42.69 -0.90
CA PHE A 1026 8.53 44.07 -0.50
C PHE A 1026 9.99 44.24 -0.08
N SER A 1027 10.55 45.42 -0.29
CA SER A 1027 11.80 45.81 0.37
C SER A 1027 11.62 45.88 1.89
N PRO A 1028 12.67 45.68 2.69
CA PRO A 1028 12.58 45.81 4.15
C PRO A 1028 12.09 47.18 4.63
N GLN A 1029 12.29 48.24 3.84
CA GLN A 1029 11.81 49.59 4.12
C GLN A 1029 10.37 49.85 3.64
N GLY A 1030 9.81 48.97 2.80
CA GLY A 1030 8.45 49.07 2.27
C GLY A 1030 8.25 50.07 1.14
N ASP A 1031 9.33 50.63 0.60
CA ASP A 1031 9.36 51.62 -0.48
C ASP A 1031 9.36 51.00 -1.89
N LEU A 1032 9.88 49.78 -2.04
CA LEU A 1032 9.99 49.07 -3.30
C LEU A 1032 9.27 47.72 -3.26
N ILE A 1033 8.76 47.32 -4.43
CA ILE A 1033 8.17 46.01 -4.69
C ILE A 1033 8.93 45.34 -5.84
N ILE A 1034 9.23 44.05 -5.72
CA ILE A 1034 9.74 43.22 -6.82
C ILE A 1034 8.70 42.18 -7.23
N SER A 1035 8.66 41.90 -8.53
CA SER A 1035 7.86 40.82 -9.10
C SER A 1035 8.61 40.09 -10.19
N CYS A 1036 8.36 38.79 -10.30
CA CYS A 1036 8.95 37.94 -11.33
C CYS A 1036 7.92 36.96 -11.92
N GLY A 1037 8.17 36.49 -13.15
CA GLY A 1037 7.20 35.62 -13.83
C GLY A 1037 7.73 34.82 -15.02
N ASP A 1038 6.79 34.14 -15.69
CA ASP A 1038 7.02 33.24 -16.83
C ASP A 1038 7.34 33.97 -18.15
N ASP A 1039 7.39 35.31 -18.13
CA ASP A 1039 7.84 36.14 -19.23
C ASP A 1039 9.37 36.41 -19.20
N ASN A 1040 10.09 35.70 -18.33
CA ASN A 1040 11.55 35.76 -18.13
C ASN A 1040 12.05 37.10 -17.55
N LYS A 1041 11.15 37.96 -17.07
CA LYS A 1041 11.51 39.31 -16.59
C LYS A 1041 11.37 39.43 -15.08
N LEU A 1042 12.25 40.23 -14.49
CA LEU A 1042 12.01 40.88 -13.20
C LEU A 1042 11.54 42.32 -13.41
N LYS A 1043 10.67 42.78 -12.52
CA LYS A 1043 10.22 44.17 -12.48
C LYS A 1043 10.30 44.72 -11.06
N VAL A 1044 10.75 45.97 -10.97
CA VAL A 1044 10.86 46.72 -9.71
C VAL A 1044 9.89 47.89 -9.78
N TRP A 1045 9.10 48.08 -8.74
CA TRP A 1045 8.03 49.07 -8.65
C TRP A 1045 8.21 49.91 -7.39
N GLU A 1046 7.80 51.17 -7.45
CA GLU A 1046 7.63 52.01 -6.27
C GLU A 1046 6.31 51.63 -5.56
N ALA A 1047 6.37 51.31 -4.27
CA ALA A 1047 5.26 50.71 -3.54
C ALA A 1047 4.05 51.64 -3.39
N ASP A 1048 4.27 52.94 -3.18
CA ASP A 1048 3.20 53.91 -2.91
C ASP A 1048 2.50 54.36 -4.19
N THR A 1049 3.26 54.58 -5.26
CA THR A 1049 2.72 55.06 -6.53
C THR A 1049 2.28 53.92 -7.46
N GLY A 1050 2.85 52.73 -7.28
CA GLY A 1050 2.73 51.61 -8.22
C GLY A 1050 3.45 51.84 -9.55
N LYS A 1051 4.35 52.83 -9.62
CA LYS A 1051 5.07 53.17 -10.84
C LYS A 1051 6.20 52.16 -11.06
N LEU A 1052 6.30 51.66 -12.30
CA LEU A 1052 7.41 50.81 -12.72
C LEU A 1052 8.71 51.62 -12.71
N SER A 1053 9.68 51.18 -11.91
CA SER A 1053 11.02 51.76 -11.84
C SER A 1053 11.93 51.10 -12.88
N HIS A 1054 12.07 49.77 -12.80
CA HIS A 1054 12.99 49.01 -13.66
C HIS A 1054 12.32 47.75 -14.23
N THR A 1055 12.69 47.38 -15.45
CA THR A 1055 12.45 46.04 -16.02
C THR A 1055 13.81 45.43 -16.35
N LEU A 1056 14.09 44.26 -15.78
CA LEU A 1056 15.43 43.66 -15.74
C LEU A 1056 15.50 42.42 -16.64
N PRO A 1057 16.15 42.52 -17.82
CA PRO A 1057 16.37 41.39 -18.71
C PRO A 1057 17.71 40.71 -18.42
N GLY A 1058 17.73 39.76 -17.48
CA GLY A 1058 18.93 38.95 -17.18
C GLY A 1058 18.77 37.45 -17.43
N HIS A 1059 17.60 36.91 -17.08
CA HIS A 1059 17.32 35.48 -17.17
C HIS A 1059 16.90 35.05 -18.58
N LYS A 1060 17.27 33.82 -18.95
CA LYS A 1060 16.98 33.24 -20.28
C LYS A 1060 15.72 32.38 -20.31
N ASP A 1061 15.17 32.08 -19.14
CA ASP A 1061 13.99 31.24 -18.93
C ASP A 1061 13.19 31.79 -17.74
N TRP A 1062 12.08 31.13 -17.38
CA TRP A 1062 11.15 31.60 -16.37
C TRP A 1062 11.85 31.93 -15.05
N VAL A 1063 11.51 33.07 -14.46
CA VAL A 1063 12.03 33.44 -13.15
C VAL A 1063 11.05 32.89 -12.12
N THR A 1064 11.54 32.02 -11.24
CA THR A 1064 10.70 31.25 -10.32
C THR A 1064 10.51 31.91 -8.97
N ASP A 1065 11.51 32.63 -8.48
CA ASP A 1065 11.50 33.23 -7.15
C ASP A 1065 12.40 34.46 -7.07
N CYS A 1066 12.15 35.34 -6.10
CA CYS A 1066 12.94 36.53 -5.83
C CYS A 1066 12.84 36.98 -4.36
N ALA A 1067 13.96 37.44 -3.78
CA ALA A 1067 14.02 37.88 -2.39
C ALA A 1067 14.97 39.07 -2.18
N PHE A 1068 14.59 40.01 -1.32
CA PHE A 1068 15.45 41.13 -0.92
C PHE A 1068 16.51 40.73 0.11
N SER A 1069 17.65 41.43 0.11
CA SER A 1069 18.61 41.34 1.20
C SER A 1069 18.03 41.94 2.48
N PRO A 1070 18.45 41.50 3.68
CA PRO A 1070 17.98 42.07 4.95
C PRO A 1070 18.16 43.60 5.06
N THR A 1071 19.16 44.15 4.38
CA THR A 1071 19.42 45.60 4.33
C THR A 1071 18.57 46.37 3.31
N GLY A 1072 18.01 45.68 2.31
CA GLY A 1072 17.24 46.28 1.21
C GLY A 1072 18.06 46.81 0.04
N ASP A 1073 19.38 46.89 0.14
CA ASP A 1073 20.25 47.46 -0.92
C ASP A 1073 20.38 46.57 -2.17
N SER A 1074 20.05 45.29 -2.03
CA SER A 1074 20.19 44.28 -3.09
C SER A 1074 19.05 43.27 -3.04
N PHE A 1075 18.86 42.53 -4.13
CA PHE A 1075 17.93 41.39 -4.16
C PHE A 1075 18.47 40.28 -5.06
N VAL A 1076 17.95 39.08 -4.88
CA VAL A 1076 18.31 37.89 -5.68
C VAL A 1076 17.13 37.37 -6.46
N SER A 1077 17.41 36.75 -7.60
CA SER A 1077 16.42 36.07 -8.43
C SER A 1077 16.88 34.65 -8.77
N ALA A 1078 15.93 33.71 -8.80
CA ALA A 1078 16.13 32.33 -9.24
C ALA A 1078 15.39 32.05 -10.54
N SER A 1079 15.96 31.21 -11.41
CA SER A 1079 15.35 30.89 -12.70
C SER A 1079 15.50 29.43 -13.11
N LYS A 1080 14.58 29.01 -13.99
CA LYS A 1080 14.66 27.74 -14.72
C LYS A 1080 15.89 27.62 -15.62
N ASP A 1081 16.56 28.73 -15.94
CA ASP A 1081 17.83 28.74 -16.65
C ASP A 1081 19.02 28.20 -15.81
N LYS A 1082 18.73 27.74 -14.58
CA LYS A 1082 19.68 27.12 -13.63
C LYS A 1082 20.67 28.11 -13.01
N THR A 1083 20.34 29.39 -13.04
CA THR A 1083 21.17 30.44 -12.44
C THR A 1083 20.43 31.17 -11.32
N VAL A 1084 21.22 31.72 -10.40
CA VAL A 1084 20.77 32.72 -9.43
C VAL A 1084 21.53 34.01 -9.74
N ILE A 1085 20.86 35.16 -9.74
CA ILE A 1085 21.50 36.45 -10.01
C ILE A 1085 21.27 37.39 -8.84
N LEU A 1086 22.34 38.07 -8.39
CA LEU A 1086 22.30 39.15 -7.41
C LEU A 1086 22.26 40.50 -8.13
N TRP A 1087 21.37 41.37 -7.68
CA TRP A 1087 21.06 42.66 -8.29
C TRP A 1087 21.17 43.80 -7.29
N ASN A 1088 21.44 45.00 -7.76
CA ASN A 1088 21.36 46.21 -6.97
C ASN A 1088 19.92 46.75 -6.96
N ALA A 1089 19.33 46.97 -5.79
CA ALA A 1089 17.93 47.36 -5.64
C ALA A 1089 17.60 48.73 -6.26
N ASN A 1090 18.52 49.69 -6.10
CA ASN A 1090 18.32 51.07 -6.51
C ASN A 1090 18.54 51.28 -8.01
N THR A 1091 19.60 50.69 -8.55
CA THR A 1091 20.02 50.89 -9.95
C THR A 1091 19.46 49.85 -10.90
N GLY A 1092 19.01 48.69 -10.39
CA GLY A 1092 18.62 47.54 -11.22
C GLY A 1092 19.80 46.85 -11.91
N ALA A 1093 21.04 47.23 -11.63
CA ALA A 1093 22.21 46.62 -12.26
C ALA A 1093 22.45 45.19 -11.74
N GLU A 1094 22.84 44.29 -12.64
CA GLU A 1094 23.34 42.95 -12.27
C GLU A 1094 24.68 43.11 -11.54
N ILE A 1095 24.75 42.59 -10.31
CA ILE A 1095 25.98 42.58 -9.50
C ILE A 1095 26.78 41.31 -9.81
N LYS A 1096 26.15 40.13 -9.70
CA LYS A 1096 26.85 38.84 -9.83
C LYS A 1096 25.91 37.68 -10.16
N PRO A 1097 26.24 36.84 -11.17
CA PRO A 1097 25.55 35.58 -11.42
C PRO A 1097 26.24 34.40 -10.71
N PHE A 1098 25.44 33.56 -10.07
CA PHE A 1098 25.84 32.30 -9.44
C PHE A 1098 25.44 31.13 -10.35
N LYS A 1099 26.44 30.49 -10.95
CA LYS A 1099 26.27 29.39 -11.92
C LYS A 1099 26.82 28.09 -11.32
N GLY A 1100 26.09 26.98 -11.48
CA GLY A 1100 26.53 25.67 -11.00
C GLY A 1100 25.41 24.68 -10.71
N HIS A 1101 24.14 25.10 -10.73
CA HIS A 1101 22.98 24.21 -10.55
C HIS A 1101 22.81 23.29 -11.77
N SER A 1102 22.63 21.99 -11.53
CA SER A 1102 22.37 21.01 -12.60
C SER A 1102 20.92 20.99 -13.06
N ALA A 1103 20.01 21.52 -12.25
CA ALA A 1103 18.57 21.56 -12.43
C ALA A 1103 18.03 23.00 -12.28
N PRO A 1104 16.81 23.27 -12.77
CA PRO A 1104 16.08 24.52 -12.50
C PRO A 1104 16.12 24.90 -11.01
N VAL A 1105 16.42 26.17 -10.73
CA VAL A 1105 16.32 26.70 -9.36
C VAL A 1105 14.86 27.10 -9.17
N MET A 1106 14.26 26.66 -8.06
CA MET A 1106 12.85 26.91 -7.76
C MET A 1106 12.65 28.00 -6.71
N GLY A 1107 13.54 28.07 -5.72
CA GLY A 1107 13.47 29.08 -4.65
C GLY A 1107 14.86 29.62 -4.26
N VAL A 1108 14.90 30.86 -3.75
CA VAL A 1108 16.14 31.52 -3.30
C VAL A 1108 15.89 32.50 -2.14
N LYS A 1109 16.71 32.42 -1.09
CA LYS A 1109 16.60 33.30 0.09
C LYS A 1109 18.00 33.68 0.63
N PHE A 1110 18.08 34.86 1.22
CA PHE A 1110 19.27 35.29 1.98
C PHE A 1110 19.24 34.70 3.40
N THR A 1111 20.40 34.36 3.94
CA THR A 1111 20.53 34.18 5.38
C THR A 1111 20.28 35.51 6.12
N PRO A 1112 19.75 35.49 7.36
CA PRO A 1112 19.44 36.73 8.10
C PRO A 1112 20.64 37.66 8.30
N ASP A 1113 21.86 37.12 8.32
CA ASP A 1113 23.10 37.89 8.41
C ASP A 1113 23.52 38.58 7.09
N GLY A 1114 22.82 38.31 5.99
CA GLY A 1114 23.08 38.86 4.66
C GLY A 1114 24.37 38.38 4.00
N LYS A 1115 25.02 37.31 4.52
CA LYS A 1115 26.33 36.84 4.01
C LYS A 1115 26.24 35.66 3.05
N THR A 1116 25.18 34.88 3.12
CA THR A 1116 25.01 33.63 2.35
C THR A 1116 23.69 33.64 1.60
N ILE A 1117 23.69 33.11 0.37
CA ILE A 1117 22.49 32.83 -0.42
C ILE A 1117 22.24 31.32 -0.38
N ILE A 1118 21.01 30.94 -0.05
CA ILE A 1118 20.53 29.56 -0.14
C ILE A 1118 19.63 29.46 -1.38
N ALA A 1119 19.84 28.44 -2.20
CA ALA A 1119 19.05 28.21 -3.40
C ALA A 1119 18.61 26.75 -3.50
N ALA A 1120 17.32 26.53 -3.72
CA ALA A 1120 16.70 25.22 -3.85
C ALA A 1120 16.61 24.82 -5.33
N ALA A 1121 17.17 23.65 -5.68
CA ALA A 1121 17.11 23.11 -7.03
C ALA A 1121 16.86 21.60 -6.99
N LYS A 1122 15.77 21.15 -7.60
CA LYS A 1122 15.30 19.76 -7.49
C LYS A 1122 15.15 19.35 -6.02
N ALA A 1123 15.99 18.44 -5.53
CA ALA A 1123 15.94 17.89 -4.18
C ALA A 1123 16.98 18.54 -3.25
N ASP A 1124 17.80 19.46 -3.77
CA ASP A 1124 19.01 19.93 -3.12
C ASP A 1124 18.90 21.40 -2.69
N LEU A 1125 19.39 21.71 -1.50
CA LEU A 1125 19.71 23.06 -1.06
C LEU A 1125 21.18 23.35 -1.31
N ARG A 1126 21.50 24.48 -1.94
CA ARG A 1126 22.88 24.92 -2.20
C ARG A 1126 23.17 26.25 -1.52
N PHE A 1127 24.38 26.35 -0.98
CA PHE A 1127 24.83 27.49 -0.18
C PHE A 1127 25.96 28.23 -0.91
N TRP A 1128 25.81 29.55 -1.06
CA TRP A 1128 26.77 30.41 -1.74
C TRP A 1128 27.16 31.58 -0.86
N GLU A 1129 28.46 31.85 -0.74
CA GLU A 1129 28.92 33.05 -0.05
C GLU A 1129 28.89 34.27 -0.97
N ILE A 1130 28.30 35.37 -0.53
CA ILE A 1130 28.07 36.54 -1.39
C ILE A 1130 29.38 37.26 -1.73
N VAL A 1131 30.20 37.54 -0.71
CA VAL A 1131 31.42 38.35 -0.84
C VAL A 1131 32.43 37.67 -1.76
N SER A 1132 32.74 36.41 -1.51
CA SER A 1132 33.69 35.64 -2.33
C SER A 1132 33.05 35.11 -3.62
N GLY A 1133 31.75 34.84 -3.61
CA GLY A 1133 31.05 34.13 -4.69
C GLY A 1133 31.34 32.64 -4.76
N THR A 1134 31.95 32.07 -3.72
CA THR A 1134 32.31 30.65 -3.71
C THR A 1134 31.11 29.79 -3.32
N PHE A 1135 31.03 28.62 -3.95
CA PHE A 1135 30.14 27.55 -3.55
C PHE A 1135 30.62 26.99 -2.21
N LYS A 1136 29.75 27.02 -1.18
CA LYS A 1136 30.07 26.49 0.15
C LYS A 1136 29.74 24.99 0.23
N ASP A 1137 28.49 24.63 -0.06
CA ASP A 1137 27.99 23.28 0.21
C ASP A 1137 26.67 22.95 -0.52
N VAL A 1138 26.33 21.66 -0.58
CA VAL A 1138 25.04 21.13 -1.06
C VAL A 1138 24.46 20.10 -0.09
N ARG A 1139 23.17 20.23 0.23
CA ARG A 1139 22.43 19.29 1.07
C ARG A 1139 21.28 18.67 0.29
N ALA A 1140 21.30 17.35 0.17
CA ALA A 1140 20.16 16.60 -0.38
C ALA A 1140 19.05 16.59 0.68
N ALA A 1141 18.01 17.39 0.45
CA ALA A 1141 16.97 17.63 1.43
C ALA A 1141 15.81 16.64 1.30
N HIS A 1142 15.32 16.42 0.07
CA HIS A 1142 14.11 15.65 -0.18
C HIS A 1142 14.33 14.53 -1.22
N SER A 1143 13.40 13.59 -1.29
CA SER A 1143 13.34 12.62 -2.39
C SER A 1143 12.64 13.20 -3.62
N GLY A 1144 11.69 14.11 -3.38
CA GLY A 1144 10.97 14.88 -4.38
C GLY A 1144 11.57 16.26 -4.64
N HIS A 1145 10.90 17.02 -5.50
CA HIS A 1145 11.27 18.42 -5.76
C HIS A 1145 10.88 19.30 -4.57
N ILE A 1146 11.84 20.09 -4.07
CA ILE A 1146 11.60 21.16 -3.09
C ILE A 1146 10.75 22.22 -3.79
N SER A 1147 9.58 22.49 -3.23
CA SER A 1147 8.66 23.51 -3.70
C SER A 1147 9.09 24.88 -3.16
N ASP A 1148 9.42 24.94 -1.86
CA ASP A 1148 9.86 26.15 -1.16
C ASP A 1148 10.66 25.78 0.11
N PHE A 1149 11.34 26.76 0.68
CA PHE A 1149 12.01 26.64 1.98
C PHE A 1149 12.03 27.99 2.69
N THR A 1150 12.11 27.99 4.02
CA THR A 1150 12.20 29.23 4.83
C THR A 1150 13.27 29.10 5.91
N ILE A 1151 13.78 30.24 6.37
CA ILE A 1151 14.84 30.33 7.38
C ILE A 1151 14.27 31.06 8.59
N SER A 1152 14.58 30.61 9.81
CA SER A 1152 14.21 31.32 11.04
C SER A 1152 14.94 32.67 11.12
N ALA A 1153 14.36 33.63 11.83
CA ALA A 1153 14.93 34.97 11.97
C ALA A 1153 16.33 34.98 12.61
N ASP A 1154 16.62 34.01 13.48
CA ASP A 1154 17.94 33.81 14.10
C ASP A 1154 18.93 33.02 13.23
N GLY A 1155 18.49 32.50 12.08
CA GLY A 1155 19.29 31.69 11.17
C GLY A 1155 19.57 30.27 11.64
N LYS A 1156 19.09 29.85 12.83
CA LYS A 1156 19.39 28.53 13.38
C LYS A 1156 18.62 27.41 12.71
N HIS A 1157 17.41 27.66 12.25
CA HIS A 1157 16.53 26.67 11.66
C HIS A 1157 16.25 26.97 10.20
N VAL A 1158 16.23 25.91 9.38
CA VAL A 1158 15.71 25.93 8.01
C VAL A 1158 14.57 24.93 7.95
N VAL A 1159 13.47 25.31 7.31
CA VAL A 1159 12.36 24.40 7.01
C VAL A 1159 12.23 24.27 5.51
N THR A 1160 12.12 23.04 5.02
CA THR A 1160 11.93 22.74 3.60
C THR A 1160 10.61 22.00 3.40
N VAL A 1161 9.88 22.35 2.33
CA VAL A 1161 8.66 21.68 1.91
C VAL A 1161 8.80 21.20 0.47
N ALA A 1162 8.25 20.02 0.17
CA ALA A 1162 8.46 19.38 -1.12
C ALA A 1162 7.24 18.58 -1.60
N GLN A 1163 7.34 18.13 -2.85
CA GLN A 1163 6.34 17.27 -3.49
C GLN A 1163 6.34 15.83 -2.99
N ASP A 1164 7.25 15.44 -2.09
CA ASP A 1164 7.24 14.13 -1.43
C ASP A 1164 6.40 14.10 -0.14
N ASN A 1165 5.49 15.06 0.01
CA ASN A 1165 4.54 15.18 1.12
C ASN A 1165 5.22 15.30 2.50
N CYS A 1166 6.41 15.89 2.53
CA CYS A 1166 7.23 15.98 3.73
C CYS A 1166 7.61 17.44 4.03
N ILE A 1167 7.59 17.77 5.33
CA ILE A 1167 8.13 19.01 5.90
C ILE A 1167 9.35 18.62 6.72
N LYS A 1168 10.53 19.11 6.34
CA LYS A 1168 11.77 18.82 7.08
C LYS A 1168 12.27 20.04 7.83
N LEU A 1169 12.72 19.80 9.06
CA LEU A 1169 13.38 20.77 9.91
C LEU A 1169 14.87 20.47 9.96
N TRP A 1170 15.67 21.51 9.70
CA TRP A 1170 17.12 21.48 9.72
C TRP A 1170 17.63 22.45 10.77
N GLU A 1171 18.61 22.03 11.56
CA GLU A 1171 19.24 22.88 12.58
C GLU A 1171 20.71 23.12 12.23
N LEU A 1172 21.18 24.36 12.40
CA LEU A 1172 22.58 24.74 12.21
C LEU A 1172 23.43 24.24 13.38
N ARG A 1173 24.20 23.17 13.16
CA ARG A 1173 25.13 22.59 14.15
C ARG A 1173 26.55 22.62 13.61
N SER A 1174 27.46 23.24 14.36
CA SER A 1174 28.89 23.34 13.99
C SER A 1174 29.14 23.93 12.59
N GLY A 1175 28.28 24.85 12.14
CA GLY A 1175 28.39 25.52 10.84
C GLY A 1175 27.69 24.80 9.68
N GLU A 1176 27.05 23.65 9.92
CA GLU A 1176 26.32 22.89 8.90
C GLU A 1176 24.87 22.64 9.31
N TYR A 1177 23.94 22.64 8.35
CA TYR A 1177 22.55 22.29 8.60
C TYR A 1177 22.36 20.77 8.62
N VAL A 1178 21.85 20.24 9.73
CA VAL A 1178 21.58 18.81 9.96
C VAL A 1178 20.08 18.58 10.07
N GLU A 1179 19.56 17.55 9.41
CA GLU A 1179 18.14 17.17 9.49
C GLU A 1179 17.79 16.67 10.90
N CYS A 1180 16.93 17.40 11.59
CA CYS A 1180 16.52 17.08 12.96
C CYS A 1180 15.21 16.28 12.98
N ALA A 1181 14.21 16.71 12.23
CA ALA A 1181 12.89 16.10 12.22
C ALA A 1181 12.20 16.22 10.85
N ALA A 1182 11.32 15.27 10.55
CA ALA A 1182 10.43 15.30 9.41
C ALA A 1182 8.97 15.08 9.83
N LEU A 1183 8.06 15.80 9.21
CA LEU A 1183 6.60 15.66 9.39
C LEU A 1183 5.95 15.31 8.04
N TYR A 1184 5.14 14.25 8.02
CA TYR A 1184 4.51 13.74 6.80
C TYR A 1184 3.01 14.10 6.72
N VAL A 1185 2.57 14.51 5.52
CA VAL A 1185 1.21 15.00 5.23
C VAL A 1185 0.54 14.26 4.06
N ASP A 1186 -0.77 14.43 3.87
CA ASP A 1186 -1.54 13.71 2.84
C ASP A 1186 -1.39 14.25 1.41
N SER A 1187 -0.72 15.39 1.20
CA SER A 1187 -0.59 16.02 -0.12
C SER A 1187 0.72 16.78 -0.30
N PRO A 1188 1.13 17.04 -1.55
CA PRO A 1188 2.24 17.92 -1.85
C PRO A 1188 2.05 19.30 -1.23
N LEU A 1189 3.16 19.89 -0.80
CA LEU A 1189 3.22 21.24 -0.26
C LEU A 1189 3.85 22.18 -1.27
N ASN A 1190 3.37 23.41 -1.29
CA ASN A 1190 3.72 24.43 -2.26
C ASN A 1190 4.63 25.52 -1.66
N ALA A 1191 4.32 26.01 -0.45
CA ALA A 1191 5.08 27.08 0.18
C ALA A 1191 5.14 26.96 1.71
N CYS A 1192 6.09 27.68 2.33
CA CYS A 1192 6.22 27.78 3.77
C CYS A 1192 6.81 29.13 4.24
N ALA A 1193 6.38 29.58 5.42
CA ALA A 1193 6.83 30.82 6.02
C ALA A 1193 7.11 30.64 7.53
N PHE A 1194 8.26 31.14 7.99
CA PHE A 1194 8.61 31.13 9.41
C PHE A 1194 8.06 32.38 10.10
N ASN A 1195 7.48 32.22 11.29
CA ASN A 1195 7.11 33.35 12.12
C ASN A 1195 8.37 34.06 12.63
N PRO A 1196 8.38 35.41 12.71
CA PRO A 1196 9.48 36.18 13.30
C PRO A 1196 9.93 35.73 14.70
N ASP A 1197 9.06 35.05 15.47
CA ASP A 1197 9.42 34.50 16.78
C ASP A 1197 10.40 33.31 16.75
N GLY A 1198 10.68 32.74 15.57
CA GLY A 1198 11.59 31.60 15.40
C GLY A 1198 11.07 30.27 15.93
N VAL A 1199 9.79 30.19 16.32
CA VAL A 1199 9.14 29.00 16.88
C VAL A 1199 7.93 28.54 16.07
N HIS A 1200 7.05 29.45 15.65
CA HIS A 1200 5.88 29.11 14.84
C HIS A 1200 6.19 29.20 13.34
N LEU A 1201 5.48 28.42 12.54
CA LEU A 1201 5.59 28.50 11.09
C LEU A 1201 4.31 28.03 10.41
N VAL A 1202 4.12 28.44 9.16
CA VAL A 1202 2.99 28.06 8.33
C VAL A 1202 3.51 27.32 7.11
N ALA A 1203 2.86 26.22 6.73
CA ALA A 1203 3.09 25.52 5.48
C ALA A 1203 1.77 25.36 4.73
N VAL A 1204 1.79 25.41 3.41
CA VAL A 1204 0.58 25.35 2.58
C VAL A 1204 0.71 24.36 1.44
N GLY A 1205 -0.42 23.77 1.03
CA GLY A 1205 -0.46 22.83 -0.09
C GLY A 1205 -1.87 22.46 -0.51
N GLY A 1206 -2.00 21.32 -1.21
CA GLY A 1206 -3.27 20.91 -1.82
C GLY A 1206 -4.42 20.63 -0.84
N ARG A 1207 -4.12 20.36 0.43
CA ARG A 1207 -5.13 20.12 1.47
C ARG A 1207 -5.50 21.37 2.28
N GLY A 1208 -4.74 22.46 2.19
CA GLY A 1208 -4.99 23.69 2.94
C GLY A 1208 -3.75 24.25 3.63
N VAL A 1209 -3.99 24.94 4.75
CA VAL A 1209 -2.98 25.66 5.55
C VAL A 1209 -2.65 24.87 6.83
N TYR A 1210 -1.38 24.56 7.03
CA TYR A 1210 -0.83 23.88 8.20
C TYR A 1210 -0.16 24.90 9.12
N PHE A 1211 -0.67 25.05 10.33
CA PHE A 1211 -0.03 25.85 11.38
C PHE A 1211 0.85 24.95 12.25
N LEU A 1212 2.15 25.20 12.25
CA LEU A 1212 3.16 24.32 12.82
C LEU A 1212 3.98 25.07 13.89
N LYS A 1213 4.62 24.29 14.76
CA LYS A 1213 5.46 24.77 15.83
C LYS A 1213 6.70 23.89 15.99
N VAL A 1214 7.86 24.52 16.13
CA VAL A 1214 9.10 23.85 16.54
C VAL A 1214 9.10 23.70 18.07
N VAL A 1215 9.28 22.47 18.55
CA VAL A 1215 9.48 22.19 19.97
C VAL A 1215 10.96 21.88 20.16
N ASN A 1216 11.65 22.79 20.84
CA ASN A 1216 13.08 22.70 21.14
C ASN A 1216 13.39 21.77 22.31
#